data_AF-A0A9R1SMJ2-F1
#
_entry.id   AF-A0A9R1SMJ2-F1
#
_cell.length_a   1.000
_cell.length_b   1.000
_cell.length_c   1.000
_cell.angle_alpha   90.00
_cell.angle_beta   90.00
_cell.angle_gamma   90.00
#
_symmetry.space_group_name_H-M   'P 1'
#
loop_
_entity.id
_entity.type
_entity.pdbx_description
1 polymer ?
#
loop_
_entity_poly.entity_id
_entity_poly.type
_entity_poly.pdbx_seq_one_letter_code
_entity_poly.pdbx_strand_id
1 'polypeptide(L)'
;MNEAQSMPQGLSAAWDTVTSALVSPVPPNVSTDEVLSEALALLDVHGLEFWTGLKQPEGESQERDRAKALLKAFRNLLQELQPFLDGLERLGSWQDERLGGLSGPGAHGLTERAFSVIRAILLFSPPPVLQERVLEFYSRTFSVHMSQAGEAVEAEEGTAEHDEGSLCPGCAVLPHLCWCQEALEQLQELSHILSTLQLLERVSSEAVTSILHQLIEQRMEQRCRGEYESSFLTDFNDWLGQVLGWLSRVFASKVEEVGSDATPTDGTRGQPANALLQRWHCHMHQFFCRIYVNMRIEELFSIIRDFPESIPAIEDLKFCLERTNQRQQLLASLKSAFETRLLHPGVHTSDIITVYISAIKALRELDPSMVILQVACQPIRRYLRTREDTVRQIVGSLTGDAEGCTDLANELSRADPVTLETQDSEDEGSDPEDWTPDPTDALTDKTGSKRRSSDIISLLVSIYGSKEIFINEYKTVLADRLLHQLNYSTAKEIRNVELLKLRFGESHMHYCEVMLKDVADSRRINANIREEESRLPVEEQSTLPLSSMIISSEFWPQLKEEKMELPAVISKAMEDYTHRFEKLKAMRTLRWKPHLGSVTLDVELEDRTISNLTVTPIHAAIILHFQDKGTWTLEELSNVLGVPQEMVRRKLALWQQQGVLREEAGGRYTVQETSSCRERSDRSVMLIDSDEEGDSNTATQSEQREEKLQLFWAYIQAMLTNLESMTLERIHSMLRMFVAAGSGVTEMDVNDLQAFLQKKVRAHQLIVSTGVYRLPKTTQ
;
A
#
# COMPACT_ATOMS: atom_id res chain seq x y z
N MET A 1 -11.37 27.89 93.25
CA MET A 1 -12.42 28.92 93.26
C MET A 1 -13.13 28.83 91.91
N ASN A 2 -14.37 28.32 91.94
CA ASN A 2 -15.26 28.27 90.80
C ASN A 2 -15.72 29.69 90.48
N GLU A 3 -15.31 30.25 89.35
CA GLU A 3 -16.08 31.27 88.65
C GLU A 3 -16.77 30.58 87.48
N ALA A 4 -17.97 30.06 87.74
CA ALA A 4 -18.93 29.81 86.68
C ALA A 4 -19.32 31.20 86.13
N GLN A 5 -18.71 31.60 85.02
CA GLN A 5 -19.19 32.71 84.21
C GLN A 5 -20.63 32.38 83.82
N SER A 6 -21.59 33.07 84.44
CA SER A 6 -22.98 33.01 84.03
C SER A 6 -23.07 33.42 82.57
N MET A 7 -23.45 32.50 81.68
CA MET A 7 -23.85 32.82 80.31
C MET A 7 -24.79 34.04 80.34
N PRO A 8 -24.51 35.11 79.59
CA PRO A 8 -25.38 36.28 79.58
C PRO A 8 -26.80 35.86 79.19
N GLN A 9 -27.79 36.20 80.02
CA GLN A 9 -29.20 35.92 79.73
C GLN A 9 -29.57 36.59 78.40
N GLY A 10 -29.84 35.78 77.38
CA GLY A 10 -30.11 36.24 76.01
C GLY A 10 -29.10 35.75 74.96
N LEU A 11 -27.91 35.25 75.35
CA LEU A 11 -26.93 34.72 74.40
C LEU A 11 -27.44 33.45 73.71
N SER A 12 -28.10 32.54 74.45
CA SER A 12 -28.76 31.36 73.89
C SER A 12 -29.82 31.77 72.88
N ALA A 13 -30.76 32.64 73.26
CA ALA A 13 -31.83 33.11 72.37
C ALA A 13 -31.28 33.86 71.13
N ALA A 14 -30.19 34.63 71.27
CA ALA A 14 -29.53 35.29 70.15
C ALA A 14 -28.82 34.29 69.22
N TRP A 15 -28.15 33.28 69.77
CA TRP A 15 -27.54 32.18 69.03
C TRP A 15 -28.60 31.33 68.31
N ASP A 16 -29.71 31.04 68.97
CA ASP A 16 -30.87 30.31 68.41
C ASP A 16 -31.52 31.11 67.27
N THR A 17 -31.59 32.44 67.40
CA THR A 17 -32.11 33.32 66.34
C THR A 17 -31.17 33.31 65.12
N VAL A 18 -29.86 33.42 65.33
CA VAL A 18 -28.85 33.41 64.24
C VAL A 18 -28.77 32.04 63.55
N THR A 19 -28.79 30.95 64.32
CA THR A 19 -28.81 29.58 63.78
C THR A 19 -30.09 29.29 63.02
N SER A 20 -31.26 29.70 63.53
CA SER A 20 -32.53 29.56 62.79
C SER A 20 -32.54 30.38 61.49
N ALA A 21 -31.89 31.55 61.48
CA ALA A 21 -31.82 32.41 60.30
C ALA A 21 -30.86 31.90 59.21
N LEU A 22 -29.90 31.02 59.58
CA LEU A 22 -28.91 30.45 58.66
C LEU A 22 -29.24 29.03 58.20
N VAL A 23 -30.14 28.29 58.88
CA VAL A 23 -30.32 26.82 58.69
C VAL A 23 -31.78 26.34 58.52
N SER A 24 -32.81 27.20 58.51
CA SER A 24 -34.21 26.73 58.59
C SER A 24 -34.65 25.76 57.47
N PRO A 25 -35.39 24.65 57.77
CA PRO A 25 -36.24 24.46 58.95
C PRO A 25 -35.89 23.27 59.87
N VAL A 26 -36.19 23.50 61.16
CA VAL A 26 -36.21 22.62 62.36
C VAL A 26 -35.03 22.83 63.31
N PRO A 27 -35.28 23.13 64.61
CA PRO A 27 -34.22 23.34 65.58
C PRO A 27 -33.70 21.99 66.11
N PRO A 28 -32.41 21.90 66.44
CA PRO A 28 -32.05 21.05 67.57
C PRO A 28 -31.15 21.77 68.58
N ASN A 29 -31.47 21.55 69.84
CA ASN A 29 -30.46 21.54 70.90
C ASN A 29 -29.43 20.44 70.56
N VAL A 30 -28.12 20.73 70.70
CA VAL A 30 -27.06 19.86 71.28
C VAL A 30 -25.65 20.36 70.89
N SER A 31 -24.68 20.02 71.73
CA SER A 31 -23.31 20.51 71.91
C SER A 31 -22.28 20.22 70.79
N THR A 32 -21.22 21.04 70.79
CA THR A 32 -20.28 21.36 69.71
C THR A 32 -19.12 20.38 69.43
N ASP A 33 -19.38 19.10 69.22
CA ASP A 33 -18.42 18.20 68.51
C ASP A 33 -19.14 17.09 67.71
N GLU A 34 -20.42 16.85 68.00
CA GLU A 34 -21.30 15.97 67.20
C GLU A 34 -21.84 16.66 65.94
N VAL A 35 -21.76 17.98 65.84
CA VAL A 35 -22.34 18.79 64.74
C VAL A 35 -21.74 18.48 63.37
N LEU A 36 -20.44 18.16 63.29
CA LEU A 36 -19.81 17.74 62.04
C LEU A 36 -20.21 16.31 61.64
N SER A 37 -20.38 15.42 62.62
CA SER A 37 -20.83 14.03 62.39
C SER A 37 -22.32 13.95 62.05
N GLU A 38 -23.16 14.77 62.68
CA GLU A 38 -24.59 14.87 62.39
C GLU A 38 -24.85 15.66 61.09
N ALA A 39 -24.08 16.69 60.77
CA ALA A 39 -24.17 17.35 59.47
C ALA A 39 -23.70 16.41 58.34
N LEU A 40 -22.64 15.62 58.56
CA LEU A 40 -22.24 14.56 57.64
C LEU A 40 -23.30 13.44 57.54
N ALA A 41 -23.94 13.05 58.65
CA ALA A 41 -25.03 12.07 58.64
C ALA A 41 -26.32 12.60 58.00
N LEU A 42 -26.66 13.87 58.16
CA LEU A 42 -27.77 14.54 57.47
C LEU A 42 -27.48 14.62 55.97
N LEU A 43 -26.27 15.02 55.57
CA LEU A 43 -25.86 15.05 54.16
C LEU A 43 -25.79 13.63 53.55
N ASP A 44 -25.46 12.60 54.33
CA ASP A 44 -25.48 11.20 53.92
C ASP A 44 -26.92 10.66 53.79
N VAL A 45 -27.82 11.01 54.70
CA VAL A 45 -29.27 10.70 54.63
C VAL A 45 -29.91 11.38 53.41
N HIS A 46 -29.59 12.64 53.14
CA HIS A 46 -30.10 13.35 51.96
C HIS A 46 -29.46 12.88 50.66
N GLY A 47 -28.19 12.46 50.69
CA GLY A 47 -27.56 11.72 49.58
C GLY A 47 -28.30 10.41 49.30
N LEU A 48 -28.62 9.62 50.34
CA LEU A 48 -29.40 8.40 50.24
C LEU A 48 -30.80 8.65 49.66
N GLU A 49 -31.52 9.70 50.08
CA GLU A 49 -32.81 10.09 49.51
C GLU A 49 -32.71 10.46 48.02
N PHE A 50 -31.69 11.25 47.65
CA PHE A 50 -31.39 11.56 46.25
C PHE A 50 -31.16 10.27 45.41
N TRP A 51 -30.35 9.33 45.92
CA TRP A 51 -30.10 8.06 45.25
C TRP A 51 -31.31 7.13 45.19
N THR A 52 -32.20 7.16 46.20
CA THR A 52 -33.46 6.41 46.16
C THR A 52 -34.44 6.97 45.13
N GLY A 53 -34.45 8.30 44.94
CA GLY A 53 -35.25 8.96 43.90
C GLY A 53 -34.85 8.57 42.48
N LEU A 54 -33.58 8.19 42.27
CA LEU A 54 -33.05 7.70 40.99
C LEU A 54 -33.34 6.20 40.77
N LYS A 55 -33.59 5.44 41.85
CA LYS A 55 -33.96 4.01 41.83
C LYS A 55 -35.49 3.85 41.76
N GLN A 56 -36.11 4.24 40.65
CA GLN A 56 -37.50 3.84 40.36
C GLN A 56 -37.56 2.42 39.78
N PRO A 57 -38.69 1.69 39.99
CA PRO A 57 -38.70 0.23 40.08
C PRO A 57 -38.47 -0.49 38.74
N GLU A 58 -37.89 -1.68 38.85
CA GLU A 58 -37.72 -2.65 37.77
C GLU A 58 -39.07 -3.00 37.12
N GLY A 59 -39.35 -2.37 35.98
CA GLY A 59 -40.55 -2.52 35.15
C GLY A 59 -40.45 -1.58 33.95
N GLU A 60 -41.21 -1.82 32.88
CA GLU A 60 -41.18 -1.07 31.60
C GLU A 60 -41.58 0.42 31.73
N SER A 61 -40.85 1.21 32.49
CA SER A 61 -40.94 2.67 32.47
C SER A 61 -40.28 3.16 31.19
N GLN A 62 -41.05 3.87 30.36
CA GLN A 62 -40.58 4.49 29.13
C GLN A 62 -39.43 5.47 29.45
N GLU A 63 -38.50 5.67 28.51
CA GLU A 63 -37.36 6.60 28.63
C GLU A 63 -37.76 7.98 29.21
N ARG A 64 -38.96 8.45 28.84
CA ARG A 64 -39.58 9.70 29.31
C ARG A 64 -39.77 9.77 30.83
N ASP A 65 -40.18 8.68 31.46
CA ASP A 65 -40.43 8.65 32.91
C ASP A 65 -39.12 8.64 33.71
N ARG A 66 -38.10 7.99 33.16
CA ARG A 66 -36.73 7.96 33.73
C ARG A 66 -36.07 9.33 33.66
N ALA A 67 -36.22 10.04 32.54
CA ALA A 67 -35.77 11.43 32.38
C ALA A 67 -36.45 12.37 33.40
N LYS A 68 -37.76 12.20 33.62
CA LYS A 68 -38.52 12.95 34.63
C LYS A 68 -38.06 12.63 36.06
N ALA A 69 -37.75 11.38 36.36
CA ALA A 69 -37.22 10.97 37.67
C ALA A 69 -35.83 11.60 37.93
N LEU A 70 -34.94 11.59 36.94
CA LEU A 70 -33.63 12.25 36.99
C LEU A 70 -33.78 13.74 37.31
N LEU A 71 -34.64 14.44 36.57
CA LEU A 71 -34.84 15.87 36.74
C LEU A 71 -35.51 16.20 38.09
N LYS A 72 -36.48 15.37 38.53
CA LYS A 72 -37.10 15.50 39.86
C LYS A 72 -36.08 15.33 40.99
N ALA A 73 -35.16 14.36 40.87
CA ALA A 73 -34.11 14.15 41.86
C ALA A 73 -33.19 15.38 42.00
N PHE A 74 -32.77 15.97 40.87
CA PHE A 74 -31.95 17.19 40.88
C PHE A 74 -32.72 18.44 41.34
N ARG A 75 -34.01 18.59 40.99
CA ARG A 75 -34.85 19.67 41.52
C ARG A 75 -35.00 19.59 43.04
N ASN A 76 -35.29 18.40 43.56
CA ASN A 76 -35.41 18.19 45.00
C ASN A 76 -34.08 18.49 45.70
N LEU A 77 -32.97 18.02 45.14
CA LEU A 77 -31.63 18.33 45.67
C LEU A 77 -31.37 19.84 45.72
N LEU A 78 -31.73 20.59 44.68
CA LEU A 78 -31.60 22.04 44.66
C LEU A 78 -32.50 22.70 45.73
N GLN A 79 -33.76 22.29 45.86
CA GLN A 79 -34.70 22.84 46.85
C GLN A 79 -34.23 22.60 48.29
N GLU A 80 -33.67 21.43 48.59
CA GLU A 80 -33.14 21.10 49.91
C GLU A 80 -31.84 21.84 50.22
N LEU A 81 -30.97 22.07 49.22
CA LEU A 81 -29.69 22.78 49.41
C LEU A 81 -29.81 24.31 49.38
N GLN A 82 -30.79 24.87 48.68
CA GLN A 82 -30.98 26.30 48.52
C GLN A 82 -31.01 27.11 49.83
N PRO A 83 -31.77 26.72 50.88
CA PRO A 83 -31.76 27.48 52.14
C PRO A 83 -30.39 27.50 52.83
N PHE A 84 -29.58 26.44 52.68
CA PHE A 84 -28.21 26.40 53.21
C PHE A 84 -27.26 27.27 52.39
N LEU A 85 -27.41 27.30 51.06
CA LEU A 85 -26.62 28.16 50.18
C LEU A 85 -26.93 29.64 50.43
N ASP A 86 -28.21 30.01 50.55
CA ASP A 86 -28.66 31.37 50.90
C ASP A 86 -28.14 31.79 52.29
N GLY A 87 -28.13 30.87 53.25
CA GLY A 87 -27.56 31.07 54.59
C GLY A 87 -26.05 31.32 54.55
N LEU A 88 -25.31 30.56 53.73
CA LEU A 88 -23.87 30.73 53.55
C LEU A 88 -23.51 32.03 52.83
N GLU A 89 -24.30 32.45 51.84
CA GLU A 89 -24.13 33.74 51.17
C GLU A 89 -24.38 34.91 52.11
N ARG A 90 -25.41 34.83 52.95
CA ARG A 90 -25.71 35.81 54.01
C ARG A 90 -24.60 35.87 55.06
N LEU A 91 -24.08 34.72 55.49
CA LEU A 91 -22.95 34.67 56.41
C LEU A 91 -21.69 35.26 55.76
N GLY A 92 -21.51 35.00 54.47
CA GLY A 92 -20.47 35.56 53.64
C GLY A 92 -20.52 37.08 53.56
N SER A 93 -21.68 37.65 53.24
CA SER A 93 -21.86 39.11 53.17
C SER A 93 -21.65 39.76 54.54
N TRP A 94 -22.04 39.11 55.64
CA TRP A 94 -21.74 39.59 56.99
C TRP A 94 -20.25 39.58 57.34
N GLN A 95 -19.48 38.61 56.80
CA GLN A 95 -18.02 38.59 56.92
C GLN A 95 -17.37 39.70 56.09
N ASP A 96 -17.85 39.92 54.87
CA ASP A 96 -17.33 40.95 53.96
C ASP A 96 -17.62 42.38 54.49
N GLU A 97 -18.78 42.59 55.12
CA GLU A 97 -19.18 43.84 55.77
C GLU A 97 -18.60 44.02 57.19
N ARG A 98 -17.89 43.02 57.74
CA ARG A 98 -17.35 42.97 59.12
C ARG A 98 -18.40 43.25 60.21
N LEU A 99 -19.64 42.88 59.97
CA LEU A 99 -20.71 43.00 60.96
C LEU A 99 -20.37 42.16 62.20
N GLY A 100 -20.37 42.79 63.38
CA GLY A 100 -20.10 42.11 64.65
C GLY A 100 -18.67 41.59 64.86
N GLY A 101 -17.68 42.00 64.05
CA GLY A 101 -16.28 41.56 64.18
C GLY A 101 -15.99 40.16 63.59
N LEU A 102 -16.91 39.62 62.79
CA LEU A 102 -16.71 38.36 62.08
C LEU A 102 -15.51 38.46 61.12
N SER A 103 -14.64 37.45 61.15
CA SER A 103 -13.48 37.31 60.25
C SER A 103 -13.50 35.91 59.65
N GLY A 104 -13.41 35.81 58.33
CA GLY A 104 -13.52 34.54 57.62
C GLY A 104 -13.17 34.67 56.13
N PRO A 105 -13.33 33.58 55.36
CA PRO A 105 -12.94 33.51 53.95
C PRO A 105 -13.88 34.29 53.00
N GLY A 106 -14.88 35.02 53.51
CA GLY A 106 -15.84 35.80 52.73
C GLY A 106 -16.89 34.92 52.05
N ALA A 107 -17.86 35.54 51.35
CA ALA A 107 -18.95 34.80 50.70
C ALA A 107 -18.44 33.77 49.68
N HIS A 108 -17.52 34.18 48.81
CA HIS A 108 -16.95 33.31 47.78
C HIS A 108 -16.18 32.12 48.35
N GLY A 109 -15.40 32.33 49.42
CA GLY A 109 -14.60 31.26 50.01
C GLY A 109 -15.43 30.25 50.81
N LEU A 110 -16.57 30.66 51.38
CA LEU A 110 -17.51 29.75 52.03
C LEU A 110 -18.30 28.93 51.00
N THR A 111 -18.77 29.56 49.92
CA THR A 111 -19.52 28.86 48.86
C THR A 111 -18.64 27.85 48.13
N GLU A 112 -17.39 28.19 47.78
CA GLU A 112 -16.46 27.22 47.15
C GLU A 112 -16.18 26.00 48.04
N ARG A 113 -16.05 26.20 49.35
CA ARG A 113 -15.87 25.09 50.31
C ARG A 113 -17.11 24.23 50.40
N ALA A 114 -18.30 24.84 50.46
CA ALA A 114 -19.57 24.12 50.48
C ALA A 114 -19.76 23.28 49.22
N PHE A 115 -19.54 23.85 48.03
CA PHE A 115 -19.60 23.11 46.77
C PHE A 115 -18.55 21.99 46.68
N SER A 116 -17.35 22.19 47.24
CA SER A 116 -16.32 21.14 47.30
C SER A 116 -16.75 19.96 48.20
N VAL A 117 -17.39 20.24 49.33
CA VAL A 117 -17.95 19.22 50.23
C VAL A 117 -19.14 18.50 49.57
N ILE A 118 -20.07 19.23 48.96
CA ILE A 118 -21.20 18.67 48.21
C ILE A 118 -20.70 17.74 47.10
N ARG A 119 -19.69 18.16 46.33
CA ARG A 119 -19.05 17.32 45.30
C ARG A 119 -18.41 16.07 45.90
N ALA A 120 -17.74 16.18 47.05
CA ALA A 120 -17.10 15.04 47.69
C ALA A 120 -18.12 14.04 48.25
N ILE A 121 -19.24 14.49 48.80
CA ILE A 121 -20.27 13.61 49.36
C ILE A 121 -21.07 12.93 48.25
N LEU A 122 -21.48 13.67 47.22
CA LEU A 122 -22.32 13.13 46.14
C LEU A 122 -21.52 12.42 45.05
N LEU A 123 -20.34 12.89 44.67
CA LEU A 123 -19.66 12.47 43.43
C LEU A 123 -18.28 11.83 43.65
N PHE A 124 -17.91 11.49 44.88
CA PHE A 124 -16.69 10.72 45.13
C PHE A 124 -16.80 9.27 44.65
N SER A 125 -17.98 8.66 44.78
CA SER A 125 -18.30 7.33 44.23
C SER A 125 -19.74 7.29 43.70
N PRO A 126 -20.01 7.89 42.53
CA PRO A 126 -21.35 7.91 41.97
C PRO A 126 -21.83 6.47 41.66
N PRO A 127 -23.08 6.10 42.00
CA PRO A 127 -23.67 4.83 41.57
C PRO A 127 -23.73 4.74 40.03
N PRO A 128 -23.53 3.55 39.44
CA PRO A 128 -23.58 3.37 37.98
C PRO A 128 -24.95 3.74 37.38
N VAL A 129 -26.01 3.64 38.18
CA VAL A 129 -27.38 4.06 37.81
C VAL A 129 -27.44 5.53 37.41
N LEU A 130 -26.68 6.42 38.07
CA LEU A 130 -26.65 7.84 37.69
C LEU A 130 -26.01 8.03 36.31
N GLN A 131 -24.86 7.39 36.09
CA GLN A 131 -24.13 7.50 34.83
C GLN A 131 -24.97 6.97 33.66
N GLU A 132 -25.65 5.82 33.84
CA GLU A 132 -26.55 5.25 32.83
C GLU A 132 -27.73 6.18 32.52
N ARG A 133 -28.39 6.73 33.55
CA ARG A 133 -29.55 7.63 33.36
C ARG A 133 -29.17 8.95 32.71
N VAL A 134 -28.02 9.51 33.09
CA VAL A 134 -27.47 10.73 32.51
C VAL A 134 -27.07 10.48 31.05
N LEU A 135 -26.46 9.33 30.75
CA LEU A 135 -26.10 8.91 29.39
C LEU A 135 -27.35 8.70 28.50
N GLU A 136 -28.39 8.02 29.01
CA GLU A 136 -29.68 7.80 28.33
C GLU A 136 -30.35 9.14 27.99
N PHE A 137 -30.39 10.07 28.96
CA PHE A 137 -30.96 11.41 28.78
C PHE A 137 -30.18 12.23 27.74
N TYR A 138 -28.85 12.36 27.88
CA TYR A 138 -28.05 13.16 26.96
C TYR A 138 -28.04 12.56 25.55
N SER A 139 -27.98 11.23 25.41
CA SER A 139 -28.08 10.55 24.11
C SER A 139 -29.36 10.95 23.38
N ARG A 140 -30.49 10.95 24.10
CA ARG A 140 -31.79 11.32 23.55
C ARG A 140 -31.85 12.79 23.13
N THR A 141 -31.40 13.70 23.99
CA THR A 141 -31.40 15.14 23.67
C THR A 141 -30.48 15.47 22.50
N PHE A 142 -29.38 14.73 22.36
CA PHE A 142 -28.45 14.85 21.24
C PHE A 142 -29.11 14.39 19.93
N SER A 143 -29.72 13.20 19.90
CA SER A 143 -30.42 12.68 18.71
C SER A 143 -31.50 13.64 18.21
N VAL A 144 -32.26 14.25 19.12
CA VAL A 144 -33.27 15.27 18.80
C VAL A 144 -32.64 16.53 18.20
N HIS A 145 -31.53 17.00 18.75
CA HIS A 145 -30.83 18.17 18.23
C HIS A 145 -30.29 17.90 16.82
N MET A 146 -29.70 16.73 16.60
CA MET A 146 -29.17 16.35 15.28
C MET A 146 -30.27 16.16 14.24
N SER A 147 -31.44 15.61 14.61
CA SER A 147 -32.57 15.51 13.67
C SER A 147 -33.11 16.89 13.27
N GLN A 148 -33.20 17.83 14.20
CA GLN A 148 -33.63 19.20 13.89
C GLN A 148 -32.60 19.97 13.05
N ALA A 149 -31.31 19.71 13.26
CA ALA A 149 -30.25 20.29 12.45
C ALA A 149 -30.21 19.68 11.03
N GLY A 150 -30.51 18.38 10.88
CA GLY A 150 -30.60 17.70 9.59
C GLY A 150 -31.81 18.16 8.76
N GLU A 151 -32.99 18.27 9.36
CA GLU A 151 -34.21 18.80 8.70
C GLU A 151 -34.00 20.25 8.21
N ALA A 152 -33.21 21.05 8.91
CA ALA A 152 -32.90 22.42 8.51
C ALA A 152 -31.98 22.49 7.26
N VAL A 153 -31.14 21.48 7.04
CA VAL A 153 -30.26 21.38 5.86
C VAL A 153 -31.02 20.79 4.66
N GLU A 154 -31.86 19.77 4.88
CA GLU A 154 -32.71 19.19 3.82
C GLU A 154 -33.79 20.17 3.31
N ALA A 155 -34.24 21.10 4.16
CA ALA A 155 -35.17 22.16 3.77
C ALA A 155 -34.55 23.20 2.80
N GLU A 156 -33.22 23.32 2.73
CA GLU A 156 -32.51 24.22 1.80
C GLU A 156 -32.24 23.56 0.43
N GLU A 157 -32.18 22.22 0.35
CA GLU A 157 -31.94 21.46 -0.91
C GLU A 157 -33.21 20.97 -1.62
N GLY A 158 -34.40 21.35 -1.14
CA GLY A 158 -35.62 21.32 -1.95
C GLY A 158 -36.21 19.94 -2.29
N THR A 159 -35.97 18.91 -1.48
CA THR A 159 -36.66 17.61 -1.62
C THR A 159 -37.21 17.11 -0.29
N ALA A 160 -38.49 17.37 -0.02
CA ALA A 160 -39.24 16.63 0.99
C ALA A 160 -40.72 16.47 0.55
N GLU A 161 -41.04 15.32 -0.04
CA GLU A 161 -42.42 14.81 -0.05
C GLU A 161 -42.68 14.24 1.35
N HIS A 162 -43.55 14.90 2.13
CA HIS A 162 -43.95 14.42 3.45
C HIS A 162 -44.86 13.19 3.32
N ASP A 163 -44.37 12.01 3.71
CA ASP A 163 -45.19 10.81 3.87
C ASP A 163 -45.83 10.82 5.28
N GLU A 164 -47.18 10.85 5.32
CA GLU A 164 -48.00 11.04 6.54
C GLU A 164 -47.91 9.88 7.57
N GLY A 165 -47.05 8.87 7.32
CA GLY A 165 -46.77 7.73 8.21
C GLY A 165 -45.37 7.71 8.83
N SER A 166 -44.54 8.73 8.61
CA SER A 166 -43.15 8.74 9.07
C SER A 166 -43.02 8.86 10.61
N LEU A 167 -42.20 7.98 11.21
CA LEU A 167 -41.79 8.06 12.61
C LEU A 167 -41.00 9.35 12.83
N CYS A 168 -41.10 9.96 14.02
CA CYS A 168 -40.35 11.18 14.30
C CYS A 168 -38.83 10.94 14.20
N PRO A 169 -38.09 11.75 13.43
CA PRO A 169 -36.67 11.47 13.12
C PRO A 169 -35.74 11.57 14.33
N GLY A 170 -36.13 12.29 15.38
CA GLY A 170 -35.35 12.38 16.62
C GLY A 170 -35.64 11.27 17.64
N CYS A 171 -36.87 10.75 17.69
CA CYS A 171 -37.28 9.77 18.70
C CYS A 171 -37.62 8.38 18.16
N ALA A 172 -37.68 8.21 16.84
CA ALA A 172 -38.10 7.00 16.12
C ALA A 172 -39.46 6.43 16.59
N VAL A 173 -40.31 7.29 17.14
CA VAL A 173 -41.63 6.97 17.68
C VAL A 173 -42.70 7.75 16.90
N LEU A 174 -43.91 7.22 16.85
CA LEU A 174 -45.04 7.86 16.16
C LEU A 174 -45.26 9.31 16.69
N PRO A 175 -45.68 10.26 15.85
CA PRO A 175 -45.78 11.68 16.21
C PRO A 175 -46.60 11.96 17.49
N HIS A 176 -47.61 11.13 17.77
CA HIS A 176 -48.47 11.26 18.95
C HIS A 176 -47.84 10.78 20.27
N LEU A 177 -46.73 10.05 20.21
CA LEU A 177 -45.94 9.57 21.36
C LEU A 177 -44.55 10.24 21.43
N CYS A 178 -44.31 11.23 20.56
CA CYS A 178 -43.08 12.02 20.52
C CYS A 178 -42.97 12.94 21.75
N TRP A 179 -41.77 13.00 22.35
CA TRP A 179 -41.46 13.91 23.46
C TRP A 179 -40.18 14.72 23.21
N CYS A 180 -39.81 14.93 21.95
CA CYS A 180 -38.58 15.63 21.54
C CYS A 180 -38.51 17.08 22.04
N GLN A 181 -39.60 17.84 21.94
CA GLN A 181 -39.65 19.22 22.44
C GLN A 181 -39.55 19.26 23.96
N GLU A 182 -40.26 18.38 24.66
CA GLU A 182 -40.18 18.24 26.12
C GLU A 182 -38.75 17.85 26.56
N ALA A 183 -38.04 17.00 25.81
CA ALA A 183 -36.66 16.63 26.12
C ALA A 183 -35.69 17.83 26.05
N LEU A 184 -35.86 18.74 25.08
CA LEU A 184 -35.03 19.95 24.96
C LEU A 184 -35.34 20.98 26.06
N GLU A 185 -36.61 21.14 26.43
CA GLU A 185 -37.02 21.97 27.56
C GLU A 185 -36.45 21.42 28.88
N GLN A 186 -36.54 20.10 29.08
CA GLN A 186 -35.93 19.42 30.23
C GLN A 186 -34.41 19.52 30.24
N LEU A 187 -33.75 19.58 29.06
CA LEU A 187 -32.31 19.76 28.97
C LEU A 187 -31.88 21.15 29.46
N GLN A 188 -32.60 22.20 29.06
CA GLN A 188 -32.33 23.57 29.51
C GLN A 188 -32.50 23.68 31.02
N GLU A 189 -33.58 23.11 31.55
CA GLU A 189 -33.85 23.09 32.98
C GLU A 189 -32.80 22.29 33.76
N LEU A 190 -32.45 21.09 33.32
CA LEU A 190 -31.42 20.28 33.96
C LEU A 190 -30.06 21.00 33.92
N SER A 191 -29.71 21.64 32.81
CA SER A 191 -28.46 22.38 32.66
C SER A 191 -28.41 23.59 33.60
N HIS A 192 -29.55 24.26 33.81
CA HIS A 192 -29.69 25.36 34.78
C HIS A 192 -29.59 24.88 36.24
N ILE A 193 -30.19 23.74 36.58
CA ILE A 193 -30.08 23.15 37.93
C ILE A 193 -28.64 22.70 38.21
N LEU A 194 -28.00 22.06 37.23
CA LEU A 194 -26.63 21.58 37.38
C LEU A 194 -25.59 22.71 37.41
N SER A 195 -25.87 23.84 36.74
CA SER A 195 -25.00 25.02 36.78
C SER A 195 -25.10 25.75 38.12
N THR A 196 -26.32 25.94 38.66
CA THR A 196 -26.55 26.54 39.98
C THR A 196 -25.89 25.71 41.09
N LEU A 197 -25.92 24.39 40.99
CA LEU A 197 -25.22 23.49 41.92
C LEU A 197 -23.69 23.37 41.66
N GLN A 198 -23.17 23.99 40.61
CA GLN A 198 -21.78 23.83 40.13
C GLN A 198 -21.34 22.36 39.97
N LEU A 199 -22.26 21.48 39.53
CA LEU A 199 -22.04 20.06 39.28
C LEU A 199 -22.04 19.68 37.80
N LEU A 200 -22.44 20.61 36.92
CA LEU A 200 -22.57 20.38 35.47
C LEU A 200 -21.32 19.72 34.87
N GLU A 201 -20.13 20.31 35.05
CA GLU A 201 -18.89 19.78 34.48
C GLU A 201 -18.54 18.36 34.97
N ARG A 202 -18.92 17.98 36.19
CA ARG A 202 -18.57 16.67 36.76
C ARG A 202 -19.57 15.58 36.37
N VAL A 203 -20.86 15.92 36.28
CA VAL A 203 -21.94 14.96 35.99
C VAL A 203 -22.13 14.75 34.49
N SER A 204 -22.02 15.82 33.68
CA SER A 204 -22.29 15.73 32.24
C SER A 204 -21.07 15.35 31.41
N SER A 205 -19.84 15.68 31.84
CA SER A 205 -18.64 15.53 30.99
C SER A 205 -18.37 14.09 30.55
N GLU A 206 -18.49 13.11 31.45
CA GLU A 206 -18.24 11.69 31.14
C GLU A 206 -19.27 11.15 30.13
N ALA A 207 -20.56 11.42 30.38
CA ALA A 207 -21.65 11.00 29.50
C ALA A 207 -21.54 11.67 28.12
N VAL A 208 -21.35 12.99 28.09
CA VAL A 208 -21.16 13.76 26.85
C VAL A 208 -19.95 13.23 26.07
N THR A 209 -18.81 12.99 26.73
CA THR A 209 -17.61 12.46 26.06
C THR A 209 -17.86 11.07 25.47
N SER A 210 -18.53 10.19 26.23
CA SER A 210 -18.87 8.83 25.75
C SER A 210 -19.81 8.87 24.54
N ILE A 211 -20.83 9.73 24.57
CA ILE A 211 -21.77 9.90 23.46
C ILE A 211 -21.02 10.38 22.22
N LEU A 212 -20.22 11.44 22.35
CA LEU A 212 -19.46 11.99 21.23
C LEU A 212 -18.48 10.96 20.65
N HIS A 213 -17.78 10.21 21.49
CA HIS A 213 -16.85 9.17 21.02
C HIS A 213 -17.58 8.07 20.25
N GLN A 214 -18.68 7.53 20.81
CA GLN A 214 -19.48 6.49 20.15
C GLN A 214 -20.08 6.96 18.82
N LEU A 215 -20.51 8.22 18.74
CA LEU A 215 -21.08 8.79 17.51
C LEU A 215 -20.04 8.98 16.43
N ILE A 216 -18.84 9.47 16.80
CA ILE A 216 -17.73 9.59 15.85
C ILE A 216 -17.39 8.19 15.30
N GLU A 217 -17.28 7.18 16.16
CA GLU A 217 -17.03 5.79 15.75
C GLU A 217 -18.13 5.26 14.83
N GLN A 218 -19.41 5.42 15.18
CA GLN A 218 -20.54 4.95 14.37
C GLN A 218 -20.61 5.65 13.00
N ARG A 219 -20.44 6.98 12.98
CA ARG A 219 -20.47 7.76 11.73
C ARG A 219 -19.33 7.34 10.82
N MET A 220 -18.13 7.15 11.38
CA MET A 220 -16.97 6.70 10.62
C MET A 220 -17.17 5.30 10.02
N GLU A 221 -17.69 4.36 10.81
CA GLU A 221 -17.96 3.00 10.35
C GLU A 221 -19.02 2.97 9.22
N GLN A 222 -20.03 3.83 9.29
CA GLN A 222 -21.11 3.88 8.30
C GLN A 222 -20.76 4.64 7.01
N ARG A 223 -19.97 5.72 7.12
CA ARG A 223 -19.73 6.66 6.00
C ARG A 223 -18.34 6.57 5.42
N CYS A 224 -17.33 6.23 6.22
CA CYS A 224 -15.95 6.29 5.78
C CYS A 224 -15.39 4.93 5.39
N ARG A 225 -15.91 3.82 5.95
CA ARG A 225 -15.35 2.49 5.73
C ARG A 225 -15.59 2.00 4.29
N GLY A 226 -14.53 1.59 3.61
CA GLY A 226 -14.60 1.11 2.21
C GLY A 226 -14.78 2.18 1.13
N GLU A 227 -14.96 3.45 1.48
CA GLU A 227 -15.05 4.57 0.53
C GLU A 227 -13.72 5.36 0.49
N TYR A 228 -13.11 5.44 -0.70
CA TYR A 228 -11.77 6.06 -0.88
C TYR A 228 -11.74 7.24 -1.86
N GLU A 229 -12.81 7.46 -2.62
CA GLU A 229 -12.88 8.44 -3.72
C GLU A 229 -13.22 9.86 -3.26
N SER A 230 -13.72 10.03 -2.03
CA SER A 230 -14.13 11.32 -1.46
C SER A 230 -13.29 11.68 -0.24
N SER A 231 -13.10 12.99 -0.03
CA SER A 231 -12.51 13.52 1.21
C SER A 231 -13.62 13.69 2.26
N PHE A 232 -13.34 13.28 3.49
CA PHE A 232 -14.30 13.34 4.59
C PHE A 232 -14.00 14.46 5.60
N LEU A 233 -12.90 15.19 5.43
CA LEU A 233 -12.46 16.21 6.40
C LEU A 233 -13.37 17.44 6.44
N THR A 234 -13.84 17.91 5.28
CA THR A 234 -14.76 19.06 5.19
C THR A 234 -16.11 18.71 5.81
N ASP A 235 -16.68 17.59 5.39
CA ASP A 235 -17.96 17.08 5.88
C ASP A 235 -17.95 16.84 7.39
N PHE A 236 -16.81 16.39 7.92
CA PHE A 236 -16.63 16.22 9.35
C PHE A 236 -16.57 17.55 10.09
N ASN A 237 -15.87 18.56 9.57
CA ASN A 237 -15.78 19.87 10.22
C ASN A 237 -17.14 20.57 10.26
N ASP A 238 -17.94 20.48 9.19
CA ASP A 238 -19.29 21.06 9.14
C ASP A 238 -20.23 20.34 10.12
N TRP A 239 -20.17 19.00 10.15
CA TRP A 239 -20.90 18.20 11.13
C TRP A 239 -20.46 18.50 12.57
N LEU A 240 -19.15 18.66 12.81
CA LEU A 240 -18.62 19.01 14.13
C LEU A 240 -19.12 20.39 14.58
N GLY A 241 -19.34 21.32 13.67
CA GLY A 241 -20.01 22.60 13.94
C GLY A 241 -21.41 22.42 14.54
N GLN A 242 -22.21 21.50 13.98
CA GLN A 242 -23.56 21.18 14.49
C GLN A 242 -23.51 20.54 15.89
N VAL A 243 -22.56 19.63 16.10
CA VAL A 243 -22.31 18.98 17.40
C VAL A 243 -21.87 19.98 18.46
N LEU A 244 -21.00 20.93 18.11
CA LEU A 244 -20.59 22.02 19.00
C LEU A 244 -21.76 22.96 19.32
N GLY A 245 -22.69 23.13 18.38
CA GLY A 245 -24.00 23.77 18.61
C GLY A 245 -24.77 23.11 19.75
N TRP A 246 -24.90 21.79 19.76
CA TRP A 246 -25.52 21.07 20.88
C TRP A 246 -24.74 21.25 22.19
N LEU A 247 -23.40 21.12 22.16
CA LEU A 247 -22.56 21.33 23.35
C LEU A 247 -22.72 22.72 23.94
N SER A 248 -22.84 23.74 23.10
CA SER A 248 -23.11 25.11 23.56
C SER A 248 -24.42 25.19 24.35
N ARG A 249 -25.47 24.45 23.95
CA ARG A 249 -26.77 24.42 24.65
C ARG A 249 -26.67 23.69 26.00
N VAL A 250 -25.88 22.61 26.07
CA VAL A 250 -25.63 21.86 27.32
C VAL A 250 -24.86 22.72 28.33
N PHE A 251 -23.92 23.55 27.88
CA PHE A 251 -23.08 24.39 28.74
C PHE A 251 -23.51 25.88 28.77
N ALA A 252 -24.67 26.24 28.20
CA ALA A 252 -25.11 27.63 28.01
C ALA A 252 -25.36 28.43 29.29
N SER A 253 -25.53 27.78 30.44
CA SER A 253 -26.04 28.45 31.65
C SER A 253 -25.04 29.35 32.40
N LYS A 254 -23.78 29.47 31.95
CA LYS A 254 -22.76 30.28 32.63
C LYS A 254 -22.66 31.74 32.14
N VAL A 255 -23.53 32.21 31.25
CA VAL A 255 -23.25 33.44 30.45
C VAL A 255 -24.13 34.66 30.75
N GLU A 256 -25.22 34.59 31.53
CA GLU A 256 -26.13 35.74 31.70
C GLU A 256 -26.18 36.43 33.08
N GLU A 257 -25.17 36.28 33.93
CA GLU A 257 -25.05 37.14 35.12
C GLU A 257 -23.66 37.78 35.21
N VAL A 258 -23.51 38.97 34.62
CA VAL A 258 -23.16 40.25 35.29
C VAL A 258 -23.34 41.40 34.28
N GLY A 259 -24.36 42.23 34.49
CA GLY A 259 -24.34 43.69 34.32
C GLY A 259 -24.15 44.29 32.93
N SER A 260 -25.26 44.67 32.31
CA SER A 260 -25.34 45.77 31.33
C SER A 260 -24.92 47.11 31.96
N ASP A 261 -23.77 47.65 31.57
CA ASP A 261 -23.53 49.06 31.26
C ASP A 261 -22.02 49.33 31.11
N ALA A 262 -21.50 49.21 29.89
CA ALA A 262 -20.30 49.91 29.46
C ALA A 262 -20.26 50.00 27.92
N THR A 263 -20.16 51.23 27.43
CA THR A 263 -19.96 51.62 26.03
C THR A 263 -18.79 50.89 25.35
N PRO A 264 -18.82 50.68 24.02
CA PRO A 264 -17.79 49.95 23.31
C PRO A 264 -16.55 50.82 23.09
N THR A 265 -15.55 50.65 23.93
CA THR A 265 -14.18 51.10 23.62
C THR A 265 -13.19 50.01 23.98
N ASP A 266 -12.53 49.54 22.92
CA ASP A 266 -11.23 48.87 22.88
C ASP A 266 -11.07 47.49 23.56
N GLY A 267 -11.15 46.48 22.69
CA GLY A 267 -10.35 45.25 22.68
C GLY A 267 -9.74 44.72 23.96
N THR A 268 -10.50 44.13 24.87
CA THR A 268 -10.18 42.84 25.52
C THR A 268 -11.32 42.40 26.45
N ARG A 269 -11.60 41.08 26.46
CA ARG A 269 -12.46 40.32 27.39
C ARG A 269 -13.93 40.09 26.99
N GLY A 270 -14.10 39.18 26.03
CA GLY A 270 -15.23 38.24 25.96
C GLY A 270 -14.69 36.86 25.57
N GLN A 271 -14.11 36.11 26.51
CA GLN A 271 -13.25 34.95 26.19
C GLN A 271 -13.53 33.57 26.87
N PRO A 272 -14.36 33.36 27.90
CA PRO A 272 -14.44 32.04 28.53
C PRO A 272 -15.27 31.00 27.74
N ALA A 273 -16.40 31.41 27.13
CA ALA A 273 -17.29 30.48 26.41
C ALA A 273 -16.69 29.95 25.09
N ASN A 274 -16.02 30.83 24.33
CA ASN A 274 -15.32 30.45 23.10
C ASN A 274 -14.10 29.55 23.37
N ALA A 275 -13.37 29.77 24.48
CA ALA A 275 -12.21 28.95 24.80
C ALA A 275 -12.57 27.50 25.15
N LEU A 276 -13.68 27.28 25.86
CA LEU A 276 -14.16 25.93 26.19
C LEU A 276 -14.67 25.20 24.94
N LEU A 277 -15.46 25.87 24.10
CA LEU A 277 -15.93 25.30 22.84
C LEU A 277 -14.77 25.00 21.88
N GLN A 278 -13.76 25.87 21.82
CA GLN A 278 -12.56 25.64 21.01
C GLN A 278 -11.73 24.47 21.55
N ARG A 279 -11.65 24.29 22.87
CA ARG A 279 -11.00 23.11 23.48
C ARG A 279 -11.73 21.82 23.14
N TRP A 280 -13.07 21.83 23.16
CA TRP A 280 -13.88 20.69 22.72
C TRP A 280 -13.73 20.41 21.23
N HIS A 281 -13.72 21.45 20.39
CA HIS A 281 -13.43 21.32 18.96
C HIS A 281 -12.08 20.64 18.73
N CYS A 282 -11.00 21.13 19.37
CA CYS A 282 -9.68 20.53 19.26
C CYS A 282 -9.64 19.08 19.75
N HIS A 283 -10.29 18.79 20.88
CA HIS A 283 -10.34 17.44 21.45
C HIS A 283 -11.07 16.46 20.51
N MET A 284 -12.23 16.85 19.98
CA MET A 284 -13.02 16.04 19.06
C MET A 284 -12.32 15.84 17.71
N HIS A 285 -11.73 16.90 17.17
CA HIS A 285 -10.97 16.80 15.93
C HIS A 285 -9.74 15.88 16.09
N GLN A 286 -9.01 15.97 17.21
CA GLN A 286 -7.89 15.06 17.49
C GLN A 286 -8.36 13.62 17.69
N PHE A 287 -9.48 13.41 18.37
CA PHE A 287 -10.08 12.08 18.57
C PHE A 287 -10.50 11.46 17.23
N PHE A 288 -11.17 12.24 16.37
CA PHE A 288 -11.51 11.85 15.00
C PHE A 288 -10.28 11.48 14.20
N CYS A 289 -9.25 12.35 14.13
CA CYS A 289 -8.02 12.05 13.39
C CYS A 289 -7.38 10.74 13.86
N ARG A 290 -7.39 10.46 15.17
CA ARG A 290 -6.82 9.22 15.73
C ARG A 290 -7.57 7.97 15.29
N ILE A 291 -8.91 7.99 15.33
CA ILE A 291 -9.71 6.84 14.85
C ILE A 291 -9.59 6.72 13.34
N TYR A 292 -9.63 7.85 12.61
CA TYR A 292 -9.57 7.88 11.15
C TYR A 292 -8.28 7.27 10.63
N VAL A 293 -7.16 7.64 11.26
CA VAL A 293 -5.85 7.05 10.94
C VAL A 293 -5.82 5.56 11.25
N ASN A 294 -6.35 5.11 12.40
CA ASN A 294 -6.41 3.68 12.71
C ASN A 294 -7.20 2.88 11.67
N MET A 295 -8.40 3.34 11.32
CA MET A 295 -9.24 2.72 10.30
C MET A 295 -8.54 2.70 8.93
N ARG A 296 -7.98 3.83 8.49
CA ARG A 296 -7.26 3.92 7.21
C ARG A 296 -5.97 3.11 7.19
N ILE A 297 -5.29 2.91 8.33
CA ILE A 297 -4.13 2.02 8.45
C ILE A 297 -4.53 0.55 8.18
N GLU A 298 -5.69 0.11 8.65
CA GLU A 298 -6.20 -1.25 8.40
C GLU A 298 -6.55 -1.45 6.92
N GLU A 299 -7.10 -0.42 6.28
CA GLU A 299 -7.53 -0.42 4.89
C GLU A 299 -6.41 -0.04 3.89
N LEU A 300 -5.23 0.38 4.38
CA LEU A 300 -4.19 1.00 3.56
C LEU A 300 -3.73 0.11 2.39
N PHE A 301 -3.72 -1.21 2.57
CA PHE A 301 -3.41 -2.13 1.46
C PHE A 301 -4.45 -2.05 0.33
N SER A 302 -5.73 -1.96 0.67
CA SER A 302 -6.82 -1.82 -0.32
C SER A 302 -6.76 -0.44 -0.97
N ILE A 303 -6.53 0.62 -0.19
CA ILE A 303 -6.30 1.98 -0.70
C ILE A 303 -5.17 1.99 -1.73
N ILE A 304 -4.03 1.36 -1.43
CA ILE A 304 -2.90 1.28 -2.36
C ILE A 304 -3.26 0.52 -3.64
N ARG A 305 -4.06 -0.54 -3.54
CA ARG A 305 -4.48 -1.33 -4.71
C ARG A 305 -5.40 -0.53 -5.64
N ASP A 306 -6.27 0.30 -5.07
CA ASP A 306 -7.31 1.02 -5.79
C ASP A 306 -6.82 2.43 -6.26
N PHE A 307 -5.53 2.73 -6.13
CA PHE A 307 -4.88 3.93 -6.68
C PHE A 307 -4.94 3.92 -8.22
N PRO A 308 -5.31 5.03 -8.90
CA PRO A 308 -5.34 6.44 -8.45
C PRO A 308 -6.68 6.95 -7.94
N GLU A 309 -7.74 6.15 -7.95
CA GLU A 309 -9.09 6.60 -7.51
C GLU A 309 -9.10 6.98 -6.02
N SER A 310 -8.19 6.39 -5.24
CA SER A 310 -8.04 6.59 -3.80
C SER A 310 -7.19 7.80 -3.37
N ILE A 311 -6.86 8.75 -4.25
CA ILE A 311 -6.02 9.93 -3.91
C ILE A 311 -6.58 10.73 -2.72
N PRO A 312 -7.89 11.07 -2.69
CA PRO A 312 -8.44 11.87 -1.59
C PRO A 312 -8.28 11.21 -0.21
N ALA A 313 -8.43 9.89 -0.13
CA ALA A 313 -8.19 9.15 1.10
C ALA A 313 -6.73 9.22 1.58
N ILE A 314 -5.76 9.29 0.66
CA ILE A 314 -4.34 9.42 0.97
C ILE A 314 -4.02 10.84 1.46
N GLU A 315 -4.60 11.86 0.84
CA GLU A 315 -4.46 13.27 1.26
C GLU A 315 -5.06 13.49 2.66
N ASP A 316 -6.24 12.94 2.92
CA ASP A 316 -6.86 12.98 4.26
C ASP A 316 -5.99 12.27 5.30
N LEU A 317 -5.45 11.10 4.94
CA LEU A 317 -4.56 10.33 5.80
C LEU A 317 -3.28 11.11 6.10
N LYS A 318 -2.68 11.77 5.11
CA LYS A 318 -1.51 12.64 5.28
C LYS A 318 -1.79 13.76 6.27
N PHE A 319 -2.89 14.49 6.08
CA PHE A 319 -3.31 15.55 6.99
C PHE A 319 -3.49 15.04 8.43
N CYS A 320 -4.12 13.87 8.60
CA CYS A 320 -4.33 13.30 9.93
C CYS A 320 -3.04 12.73 10.54
N LEU A 321 -2.11 12.19 9.75
CA LEU A 321 -0.82 11.68 10.22
C LEU A 321 0.11 12.77 10.73
N GLU A 322 0.07 13.99 10.18
CA GLU A 322 0.86 15.12 10.71
C GLU A 322 0.40 15.51 12.12
N ARG A 323 -0.88 15.26 12.44
CA ARG A 323 -1.50 15.59 13.74
C ARG A 323 -1.50 14.42 14.72
N THR A 324 -1.18 13.21 14.23
CA THR A 324 -1.20 11.97 15.02
C THR A 324 0.20 11.33 15.00
N ASN A 325 0.75 11.03 16.18
CA ASN A 325 2.07 10.37 16.27
C ASN A 325 2.00 8.85 15.95
N GLN A 326 1.32 8.45 14.87
CA GLN A 326 0.99 7.04 14.54
C GLN A 326 1.76 6.47 13.34
N ARG A 327 2.77 7.19 12.83
CA ARG A 327 3.61 6.78 11.68
C ARG A 327 4.25 5.38 11.86
N GLN A 328 4.69 5.03 13.06
CA GLN A 328 5.26 3.70 13.35
C GLN A 328 4.22 2.57 13.27
N GLN A 329 2.99 2.83 13.74
CA GLN A 329 1.90 1.87 13.69
C GLN A 329 1.51 1.60 12.22
N LEU A 330 1.48 2.64 11.39
CA LEU A 330 1.27 2.51 9.95
C LEU A 330 2.31 1.60 9.31
N LEU A 331 3.61 1.84 9.58
CA LEU A 331 4.69 1.03 9.05
C LEU A 331 4.59 -0.45 9.46
N ALA A 332 4.31 -0.72 10.73
CA ALA A 332 4.19 -2.08 11.24
C ALA A 332 2.99 -2.81 10.60
N SER A 333 1.83 -2.15 10.54
CA SER A 333 0.62 -2.71 9.94
C SER A 333 0.80 -2.97 8.44
N LEU A 334 1.31 -1.99 7.69
CA LEU A 334 1.51 -2.10 6.25
C LEU A 334 2.52 -3.20 5.89
N LYS A 335 3.61 -3.33 6.65
CA LYS A 335 4.57 -4.42 6.48
C LYS A 335 3.92 -5.78 6.68
N SER A 336 3.14 -5.93 7.75
CA SER A 336 2.38 -7.15 8.02
C SER A 336 1.36 -7.45 6.91
N ALA A 337 0.70 -6.44 6.37
CA ALA A 337 -0.26 -6.59 5.27
C ALA A 337 0.42 -7.07 3.98
N PHE A 338 1.59 -6.54 3.62
CA PHE A 338 2.36 -7.03 2.48
C PHE A 338 2.80 -8.49 2.66
N GLU A 339 3.34 -8.84 3.83
CA GLU A 339 3.81 -10.20 4.11
C GLU A 339 2.67 -11.24 4.08
N THR A 340 1.48 -10.88 4.56
CA THR A 340 0.33 -11.80 4.65
C THR A 340 -0.48 -11.90 3.36
N ARG A 341 -0.68 -10.78 2.63
CA ARG A 341 -1.61 -10.71 1.49
C ARG A 341 -0.95 -10.72 0.12
N LEU A 342 0.34 -10.38 0.01
CA LEU A 342 1.03 -10.20 -1.27
C LEU A 342 2.25 -11.10 -1.43
N LEU A 343 3.07 -11.24 -0.39
CA LEU A 343 4.39 -11.89 -0.47
C LEU A 343 4.33 -13.39 -0.21
N HIS A 344 3.43 -14.08 -0.92
CA HIS A 344 3.33 -15.53 -0.88
C HIS A 344 3.45 -16.18 -2.27
N PRO A 345 3.90 -17.44 -2.39
CA PRO A 345 4.14 -18.09 -3.68
C PRO A 345 2.94 -18.19 -4.61
N GLY A 346 1.71 -18.10 -4.06
CA GLY A 346 0.48 -18.16 -4.85
C GLY A 346 0.16 -16.90 -5.68
N VAL A 347 0.87 -15.78 -5.51
CA VAL A 347 0.65 -14.56 -6.30
C VAL A 347 1.58 -14.52 -7.51
N HIS A 348 1.04 -14.13 -8.68
CA HIS A 348 1.84 -13.94 -9.88
C HIS A 348 2.82 -12.77 -9.74
N THR A 349 3.97 -12.86 -10.41
CA THR A 349 5.02 -11.83 -10.35
C THR A 349 4.52 -10.49 -10.87
N SER A 350 3.69 -10.51 -11.92
CA SER A 350 3.03 -9.34 -12.50
C SER A 350 2.26 -8.55 -11.45
N ASP A 351 1.45 -9.23 -10.63
CA ASP A 351 0.55 -8.59 -9.68
C ASP A 351 1.33 -7.99 -8.49
N ILE A 352 2.44 -8.62 -8.10
CA ILE A 352 3.34 -8.04 -7.09
C ILE A 352 3.99 -6.76 -7.62
N ILE A 353 4.39 -6.74 -8.89
CA ILE A 353 4.99 -5.56 -9.52
C ILE A 353 3.95 -4.44 -9.67
N THR A 354 2.72 -4.74 -10.09
CA THR A 354 1.66 -3.72 -10.23
C THR A 354 1.31 -3.10 -8.88
N VAL A 355 1.09 -3.90 -7.85
CA VAL A 355 0.84 -3.40 -6.48
C VAL A 355 2.05 -2.63 -5.96
N TYR A 356 3.28 -3.03 -6.28
CA TYR A 356 4.47 -2.27 -5.91
C TYR A 356 4.53 -0.91 -6.62
N ILE A 357 4.17 -0.83 -7.89
CA ILE A 357 4.07 0.44 -8.63
C ILE A 357 2.99 1.34 -8.00
N SER A 358 1.81 0.82 -7.72
CA SER A 358 0.74 1.57 -7.03
C SER A 358 1.17 2.01 -5.63
N ALA A 359 1.91 1.17 -4.89
CA ALA A 359 2.48 1.52 -3.58
C ALA A 359 3.49 2.67 -3.70
N ILE A 360 4.32 2.69 -4.74
CA ILE A 360 5.27 3.79 -4.97
C ILE A 360 4.52 5.10 -5.23
N LYS A 361 3.48 5.07 -6.06
CA LYS A 361 2.67 6.26 -6.38
C LYS A 361 1.90 6.74 -5.14
N ALA A 362 1.19 5.86 -4.44
CA ALA A 362 0.41 6.18 -3.26
C ALA A 362 1.25 6.67 -2.07
N LEU A 363 2.34 5.98 -1.73
CA LEU A 363 3.18 6.36 -0.58
C LEU A 363 4.01 7.61 -0.83
N ARG A 364 4.21 8.00 -2.10
CA ARG A 364 4.83 9.28 -2.48
C ARG A 364 3.93 10.46 -2.14
N GLU A 365 2.63 10.34 -2.44
CA GLU A 365 1.65 11.37 -2.07
C GLU A 365 1.52 11.51 -0.56
N LEU A 366 1.55 10.37 0.15
CA LEU A 366 1.49 10.31 1.62
C LEU A 366 2.71 10.96 2.30
N ASP A 367 3.92 10.61 1.88
CA ASP A 367 5.18 11.06 2.48
C ASP A 367 6.15 11.55 1.40
N PRO A 368 6.23 12.86 1.16
CA PRO A 368 7.16 13.45 0.19
C PRO A 368 8.63 13.11 0.46
N SER A 369 9.00 12.78 1.71
CA SER A 369 10.36 12.38 2.08
C SER A 369 10.74 10.97 1.58
N MET A 370 9.76 10.17 1.13
CA MET A 370 9.87 8.78 0.67
C MET A 370 10.43 7.78 1.70
N VAL A 371 10.53 8.18 2.96
CA VAL A 371 11.05 7.33 4.03
C VAL A 371 10.08 6.21 4.35
N ILE A 372 8.77 6.50 4.43
CA ILE A 372 7.75 5.46 4.65
C ILE A 372 7.83 4.39 3.57
N LEU A 373 7.93 4.81 2.30
CA LEU A 373 8.06 3.92 1.14
C LEU A 373 9.32 3.04 1.25
N GLN A 374 10.47 3.62 1.61
CA GLN A 374 11.72 2.86 1.71
C GLN A 374 11.65 1.75 2.77
N VAL A 375 11.05 2.05 3.92
CA VAL A 375 10.93 1.10 5.04
C VAL A 375 9.85 0.05 4.76
N ALA A 376 8.66 0.48 4.34
CA ALA A 376 7.52 -0.40 4.12
C ALA A 376 7.73 -1.38 2.95
N CYS A 377 8.42 -0.95 1.89
CA CYS A 377 8.64 -1.76 0.69
C CYS A 377 9.92 -2.62 0.75
N GLN A 378 10.74 -2.52 1.80
CA GLN A 378 11.90 -3.38 1.99
C GLN A 378 11.60 -4.89 1.84
N PRO A 379 10.54 -5.47 2.45
CA PRO A 379 10.20 -6.89 2.25
C PRO A 379 9.83 -7.21 0.80
N ILE A 380 9.13 -6.32 0.10
CA ILE A 380 8.78 -6.49 -1.32
C ILE A 380 10.05 -6.60 -2.16
N ARG A 381 11.01 -5.68 -1.97
CA ARG A 381 12.30 -5.70 -2.69
C ARG A 381 13.07 -6.99 -2.43
N ARG A 382 13.10 -7.46 -1.18
CA ARG A 382 13.76 -8.72 -0.81
C ARG A 382 13.09 -9.93 -1.48
N TYR A 383 11.76 -9.94 -1.52
CA TYR A 383 10.99 -11.02 -2.13
C TYR A 383 11.17 -11.06 -3.65
N LEU A 384 11.08 -9.91 -4.34
CA LEU A 384 11.29 -9.83 -5.80
C LEU A 384 12.68 -10.32 -6.21
N ARG A 385 13.75 -10.00 -5.45
CA ARG A 385 15.11 -10.54 -5.71
C ARG A 385 15.20 -12.06 -5.66
N THR A 386 14.28 -12.72 -4.98
CA THR A 386 14.26 -14.19 -4.83
C THR A 386 13.62 -14.87 -6.05
N ARG A 387 12.84 -14.14 -6.85
CA ARG A 387 12.13 -14.65 -8.02
C ARG A 387 12.93 -14.38 -9.30
N GLU A 388 13.25 -15.43 -10.02
CA GLU A 388 14.11 -15.39 -11.22
C GLU A 388 13.42 -14.73 -12.44
N ASP A 389 12.09 -14.77 -12.51
CA ASP A 389 11.28 -14.27 -13.62
C ASP A 389 10.98 -12.76 -13.56
N THR A 390 11.33 -12.11 -12.46
CA THR A 390 10.98 -10.70 -12.18
C THR A 390 11.56 -9.72 -13.19
N VAL A 391 12.83 -9.85 -13.55
CA VAL A 391 13.47 -8.92 -14.49
C VAL A 391 12.82 -9.03 -15.87
N ARG A 392 12.54 -10.25 -16.34
CA ARG A 392 11.83 -10.50 -17.60
C ARG A 392 10.43 -9.89 -17.59
N GLN A 393 9.71 -9.99 -16.48
CA GLN A 393 8.38 -9.37 -16.31
C GLN A 393 8.44 -7.84 -16.31
N ILE A 394 9.42 -7.24 -15.61
CA ILE A 394 9.61 -5.77 -15.63
C ILE A 394 9.93 -5.30 -17.05
N VAL A 395 10.84 -5.98 -17.74
CA VAL A 395 11.20 -5.67 -19.13
C VAL A 395 10.00 -5.83 -20.08
N GLY A 396 9.21 -6.88 -19.91
CA GLY A 396 7.97 -7.08 -20.68
C GLY A 396 6.90 -6.01 -20.43
N SER A 397 6.82 -5.50 -19.20
CA SER A 397 5.96 -4.35 -18.86
C SER A 397 6.47 -3.04 -19.47
N LEU A 398 7.78 -2.79 -19.45
CA LEU A 398 8.40 -1.60 -20.07
C LEU A 398 8.13 -1.54 -21.58
N THR A 399 8.11 -2.68 -22.26
CA THR A 399 7.86 -2.76 -23.72
C THR A 399 6.38 -2.79 -24.11
N GLY A 400 5.47 -2.83 -23.13
CA GLY A 400 4.03 -2.83 -23.34
C GLY A 400 3.50 -4.13 -23.97
N ASP A 401 4.08 -5.28 -23.60
CA ASP A 401 3.62 -6.60 -24.07
C ASP A 401 2.90 -7.40 -22.97
N ALA A 402 3.11 -7.03 -21.70
CA ALA A 402 2.36 -7.61 -20.60
C ALA A 402 0.94 -7.01 -20.56
N GLU A 403 -0.06 -7.82 -20.89
CA GLU A 403 -1.48 -7.50 -20.68
C GLU A 403 -1.68 -7.11 -19.20
N GLY A 404 -2.04 -5.85 -18.93
CA GLY A 404 -2.36 -5.36 -17.58
C GLY A 404 -1.30 -4.49 -16.87
N CYS A 405 -0.09 -4.29 -17.43
CA CYS A 405 0.94 -3.43 -16.82
C CYS A 405 1.48 -2.36 -17.78
N THR A 406 0.58 -1.60 -18.40
CA THR A 406 0.89 -0.46 -19.30
C THR A 406 1.35 0.78 -18.54
N ASP A 407 1.09 0.83 -17.23
CA ASP A 407 1.47 1.93 -16.34
C ASP A 407 2.95 2.28 -16.41
N LEU A 408 3.83 1.27 -16.48
CA LEU A 408 5.26 1.50 -16.52
C LEU A 408 5.74 2.01 -17.89
N ALA A 409 5.11 1.57 -18.98
CA ALA A 409 5.33 2.10 -20.32
C ALA A 409 4.83 3.55 -20.45
N ASN A 410 3.73 3.88 -19.77
CA ASN A 410 3.24 5.25 -19.68
C ASN A 410 4.20 6.14 -18.86
N GLU A 411 4.73 5.66 -17.73
CA GLU A 411 5.76 6.38 -16.95
C GLU A 411 7.04 6.60 -17.75
N LEU A 412 7.47 5.60 -18.54
CA LEU A 412 8.57 5.77 -19.51
C LEU A 412 8.31 6.89 -20.51
N SER A 413 7.07 7.06 -20.96
CA SER A 413 6.69 8.09 -21.94
C SER A 413 6.53 9.49 -21.32
N ARG A 414 6.18 9.58 -20.04
CA ARG A 414 5.97 10.84 -19.30
C ARG A 414 7.24 11.38 -18.68
N ALA A 415 8.24 10.51 -18.45
CA ALA A 415 9.51 10.84 -17.84
C ALA A 415 10.21 12.07 -18.43
N ASP A 416 10.34 13.17 -17.69
CA ASP A 416 11.36 14.19 -17.98
C ASP A 416 12.73 13.50 -18.12
N PRO A 417 13.60 13.95 -19.04
CA PRO A 417 14.84 13.28 -19.41
C PRO A 417 15.93 13.41 -18.34
N VAL A 418 15.66 12.96 -17.12
CA VAL A 418 16.68 12.66 -16.11
C VAL A 418 17.27 11.31 -16.50
N THR A 419 18.50 11.33 -17.01
CA THR A 419 19.25 10.11 -17.30
C THR A 419 19.61 9.45 -15.96
N LEU A 420 19.55 8.12 -15.89
CA LEU A 420 20.02 7.38 -14.72
C LEU A 420 21.53 7.58 -14.49
N GLU A 421 22.25 8.14 -15.46
CA GLU A 421 23.67 8.48 -15.42
C GLU A 421 23.93 9.81 -14.70
N THR A 422 23.03 10.80 -14.77
CA THR A 422 23.20 12.09 -14.05
C THR A 422 22.86 12.01 -12.56
N GLN A 423 22.28 10.91 -12.08
CA GLN A 423 22.13 10.65 -10.63
C GLN A 423 23.45 10.29 -9.94
N ASP A 424 24.46 9.84 -10.69
CA ASP A 424 25.78 9.49 -10.16
C ASP A 424 26.78 10.67 -10.20
N SER A 425 26.46 11.76 -10.91
CA SER A 425 27.23 13.02 -10.84
C SER A 425 26.80 13.85 -9.63
N GLU A 426 27.73 14.10 -8.71
CA GLU A 426 27.51 14.80 -7.43
C GLU A 426 27.21 16.33 -7.54
N ASP A 427 26.89 16.84 -8.73
CA ASP A 427 26.72 18.26 -9.05
C ASP A 427 25.42 18.41 -9.86
N GLU A 428 24.55 19.40 -9.71
CA GLU A 428 24.54 20.68 -9.01
C GLU A 428 23.10 21.19 -9.25
N GLY A 429 22.32 21.60 -8.22
CA GLY A 429 21.02 22.24 -8.53
C GLY A 429 19.86 22.17 -7.54
N SER A 430 20.01 21.62 -6.32
CA SER A 430 19.00 21.91 -5.29
C SER A 430 19.35 23.22 -4.60
N ASP A 431 18.46 24.20 -4.68
CA ASP A 431 18.56 25.42 -3.90
C ASP A 431 18.72 25.04 -2.41
N PRO A 432 19.63 25.68 -1.65
CA PRO A 432 19.82 25.38 -0.23
C PRO A 432 18.55 25.50 0.62
N GLU A 433 17.54 26.21 0.11
CA GLU A 433 16.24 26.42 0.73
C GLU A 433 15.30 25.20 0.62
N ASP A 434 15.50 24.32 -0.38
CA ASP A 434 14.70 23.09 -0.58
C ASP A 434 15.19 21.91 0.26
N TRP A 435 16.35 22.04 0.91
CA TRP A 435 16.92 20.98 1.72
C TRP A 435 16.21 20.88 3.09
N THR A 436 15.58 19.75 3.35
CA THR A 436 15.01 19.41 4.65
C THR A 436 15.74 18.21 5.26
N PRO A 437 15.99 18.19 6.59
CA PRO A 437 16.65 17.07 7.24
C PRO A 437 15.73 15.83 7.22
N ASP A 438 16.36 14.65 7.16
CA ASP A 438 15.64 13.39 7.20
C ASP A 438 14.88 13.22 8.53
N PRO A 439 13.67 12.64 8.50
CA PRO A 439 12.90 12.38 9.71
C PRO A 439 13.54 11.27 10.55
N THR A 440 13.18 11.22 11.85
CA THR A 440 13.82 10.32 12.84
C THR A 440 13.70 8.83 12.56
N ASP A 441 12.75 8.42 11.73
CA ASP A 441 12.49 7.05 11.29
C ASP A 441 13.27 6.65 10.03
N ALA A 442 14.03 7.57 9.44
CA ALA A 442 14.90 7.27 8.31
C ALA A 442 15.95 6.24 8.71
N LEU A 443 16.10 5.21 7.86
CA LEU A 443 17.15 4.21 8.05
C LEU A 443 18.52 4.88 7.93
N THR A 444 19.38 4.65 8.91
CA THR A 444 20.80 5.03 8.88
C THR A 444 21.57 4.11 7.93
N ASP A 445 21.16 4.03 6.67
CA ASP A 445 21.91 3.30 5.67
C ASP A 445 23.03 4.20 5.11
N LYS A 446 24.17 3.61 4.74
CA LYS A 446 25.35 4.36 4.25
C LYS A 446 25.10 5.07 2.92
N THR A 447 23.99 4.75 2.27
CA THR A 447 23.44 5.44 1.11
C THR A 447 22.45 6.50 1.61
N GLY A 448 22.95 7.70 1.93
CA GLY A 448 22.14 8.79 2.47
C GLY A 448 21.00 9.26 1.55
N SER A 449 20.23 10.24 2.06
CA SER A 449 19.07 10.91 1.45
C SER A 449 19.14 11.16 -0.07
N LYS A 450 20.34 11.37 -0.62
CA LYS A 450 20.62 11.67 -2.05
C LYS A 450 20.24 10.56 -3.05
N ARG A 451 20.05 9.30 -2.64
CA ARG A 451 19.62 8.21 -3.55
C ARG A 451 18.11 7.99 -3.62
N ARG A 452 17.29 8.81 -2.94
CA ARG A 452 15.83 8.74 -3.02
C ARG A 452 15.39 9.33 -4.37
N SER A 453 15.57 8.55 -5.42
CA SER A 453 15.06 8.87 -6.74
C SER A 453 13.53 8.85 -6.72
N SER A 454 12.92 9.91 -7.24
CA SER A 454 11.48 10.00 -7.43
C SER A 454 10.99 9.17 -8.62
N ASP A 455 11.87 8.56 -9.39
CA ASP A 455 11.46 7.76 -10.54
C ASP A 455 11.17 6.30 -10.14
N ILE A 456 10.03 5.80 -10.59
CA ILE A 456 9.58 4.42 -10.36
C ILE A 456 10.57 3.44 -11.00
N ILE A 457 11.09 3.78 -12.19
CA ILE A 457 12.02 2.93 -12.93
C ILE A 457 13.36 2.86 -12.20
N SER A 458 13.89 3.99 -11.74
CA SER A 458 15.10 4.02 -10.89
C SER A 458 14.92 3.14 -9.66
N LEU A 459 13.76 3.20 -9.02
CA LEU A 459 13.48 2.41 -7.82
C LEU A 459 13.41 0.90 -8.11
N LEU A 460 12.81 0.49 -9.23
CA LEU A 460 12.78 -0.91 -9.70
C LEU A 460 14.19 -1.41 -10.04
N VAL A 461 14.99 -0.59 -10.71
CA VAL A 461 16.38 -0.93 -11.06
C VAL A 461 17.27 -1.00 -9.83
N SER A 462 17.04 -0.12 -8.84
CA SER A 462 17.78 -0.12 -7.57
C SER A 462 17.60 -1.42 -6.77
N ILE A 463 16.54 -2.19 -7.03
CA ILE A 463 16.36 -3.51 -6.43
C ILE A 463 17.53 -4.40 -6.81
N TYR A 464 18.04 -4.38 -8.03
CA TYR A 464 19.11 -5.30 -8.45
C TYR A 464 20.52 -4.69 -8.33
N GLY A 465 20.61 -3.37 -8.08
CA GLY A 465 21.88 -2.67 -7.87
C GLY A 465 22.68 -2.40 -9.15
N SER A 466 22.57 -3.26 -10.17
CA SER A 466 23.17 -3.05 -11.50
C SER A 466 22.12 -2.88 -12.59
N LYS A 467 22.34 -1.88 -13.45
CA LYS A 467 21.55 -1.62 -14.67
C LYS A 467 21.76 -2.71 -15.73
N GLU A 468 22.91 -3.38 -15.72
CA GLU A 468 23.33 -4.35 -16.74
C GLU A 468 22.43 -5.59 -16.78
N ILE A 469 21.82 -5.97 -15.66
CA ILE A 469 20.92 -7.12 -15.57
C ILE A 469 19.66 -6.87 -16.41
N PHE A 470 19.11 -5.65 -16.35
CA PHE A 470 17.96 -5.24 -17.15
C PHE A 470 18.31 -5.14 -18.64
N ILE A 471 19.49 -4.62 -18.96
CA ILE A 471 19.94 -4.46 -20.34
C ILE A 471 20.16 -5.83 -21.00
N ASN A 472 20.77 -6.77 -20.28
CA ASN A 472 20.98 -8.12 -20.78
C ASN A 472 19.66 -8.86 -20.99
N GLU A 473 18.70 -8.74 -20.05
CA GLU A 473 17.35 -9.30 -20.25
C GLU A 473 16.60 -8.63 -21.40
N TYR A 474 16.72 -7.31 -21.54
CA TYR A 474 16.11 -6.63 -22.68
C TYR A 474 16.72 -7.10 -24.00
N LYS A 475 18.03 -7.33 -24.05
CA LYS A 475 18.73 -7.87 -25.22
C LYS A 475 18.25 -9.28 -25.57
N THR A 476 18.09 -10.17 -24.60
CA THR A 476 17.58 -11.55 -24.82
C THR A 476 16.13 -11.52 -25.28
N VAL A 477 15.28 -10.74 -24.62
CA VAL A 477 13.86 -10.59 -24.98
C VAL A 477 13.70 -9.96 -26.37
N LEU A 478 14.50 -8.95 -26.72
CA LEU A 478 14.50 -8.36 -28.06
C LEU A 478 14.97 -9.37 -29.11
N ALA A 479 16.03 -10.13 -28.84
CA ALA A 479 16.53 -11.17 -29.74
C ALA A 479 15.46 -12.22 -30.02
N ASP A 480 14.82 -12.74 -28.97
CA ASP A 480 13.76 -13.73 -29.10
C ASP A 480 12.62 -13.17 -29.96
N ARG A 481 12.14 -11.94 -29.71
CA ARG A 481 11.06 -11.35 -30.52
C ARG A 481 11.43 -11.19 -31.99
N LEU A 482 12.63 -10.68 -32.27
CA LEU A 482 13.09 -10.46 -33.64
C LEU A 482 13.24 -11.79 -34.40
N LEU A 483 13.67 -12.86 -33.72
CA LEU A 483 13.82 -14.19 -34.34
C LEU A 483 12.46 -14.87 -34.60
N HIS A 484 11.49 -14.73 -33.69
CA HIS A 484 10.17 -15.35 -33.87
C HIS A 484 9.31 -14.62 -34.92
N GLN A 485 9.53 -13.31 -35.13
CA GLN A 485 8.67 -12.50 -36.01
C GLN A 485 9.43 -11.93 -37.21
N LEU A 486 9.58 -12.74 -38.27
CA LEU A 486 10.19 -12.31 -39.54
C LEU A 486 9.46 -11.11 -40.21
N ASN A 487 8.16 -10.92 -39.91
CA ASN A 487 7.27 -9.97 -40.60
C ASN A 487 6.78 -8.77 -39.76
N TYR A 488 7.26 -8.57 -38.53
CA TYR A 488 6.75 -7.49 -37.66
C TYR A 488 7.24 -6.09 -38.04
N SER A 489 6.48 -5.04 -37.74
CA SER A 489 6.90 -3.66 -37.92
C SER A 489 7.90 -3.27 -36.82
N THR A 490 9.19 -3.12 -37.16
CA THR A 490 10.26 -2.72 -36.21
C THR A 490 10.04 -1.34 -35.57
N ALA A 491 8.99 -0.61 -35.97
CA ALA A 491 8.70 0.73 -35.47
C ALA A 491 8.39 0.78 -33.96
N LYS A 492 7.74 -0.27 -33.41
CA LYS A 492 7.44 -0.33 -31.96
C LYS A 492 8.73 -0.49 -31.17
N GLU A 493 9.60 -1.39 -31.60
CA GLU A 493 10.87 -1.68 -30.94
C GLU A 493 11.84 -0.51 -31.03
N ILE A 494 11.89 0.20 -32.17
CA ILE A 494 12.70 1.42 -32.32
C ILE A 494 12.28 2.48 -31.29
N ARG A 495 10.97 2.72 -31.13
CA ARG A 495 10.46 3.66 -30.12
C ARG A 495 10.83 3.24 -28.70
N ASN A 496 10.71 1.95 -28.38
CA ASN A 496 11.07 1.42 -27.06
C ASN A 496 12.57 1.61 -26.77
N VAL A 497 13.44 1.38 -27.75
CA VAL A 497 14.89 1.64 -27.61
C VAL A 497 15.16 3.13 -27.41
N GLU A 498 14.49 4.02 -28.14
CA GLU A 498 14.64 5.47 -27.97
C GLU A 498 14.25 5.94 -26.56
N LEU A 499 13.14 5.44 -26.01
CA LEU A 499 12.73 5.73 -24.63
C LEU A 499 13.72 5.19 -23.60
N LEU A 500 14.23 3.97 -23.81
CA LEU A 500 15.24 3.37 -22.94
C LEU A 500 16.59 4.11 -23.03
N LYS A 501 16.97 4.65 -24.19
CA LYS A 501 18.16 5.49 -24.37
C LYS A 501 18.10 6.75 -23.49
N LEU A 502 16.92 7.38 -23.38
CA LEU A 502 16.73 8.56 -22.52
C LEU A 502 16.96 8.24 -21.03
N ARG A 503 16.73 6.99 -20.61
CA ARG A 503 16.89 6.57 -19.21
C ARG A 503 18.24 5.94 -18.91
N PHE A 504 18.64 4.92 -19.67
CA PHE A 504 19.83 4.12 -19.40
C PHE A 504 21.09 4.65 -20.07
N GLY A 505 20.98 5.65 -20.95
CA GLY A 505 22.10 6.19 -21.72
C GLY A 505 22.30 5.47 -23.05
N GLU A 506 23.01 6.13 -23.97
CA GLU A 506 23.20 5.66 -25.34
C GLU A 506 24.16 4.47 -25.44
N SER A 507 25.22 4.46 -24.62
CA SER A 507 26.26 3.43 -24.60
C SER A 507 25.69 2.04 -24.30
N HIS A 508 24.80 1.96 -23.31
CA HIS A 508 24.16 0.74 -22.86
C HIS A 508 23.19 0.15 -23.88
N MET A 509 22.54 1.00 -24.70
CA MET A 509 21.53 0.59 -25.69
C MET A 509 22.10 0.31 -27.09
N HIS A 510 23.40 0.56 -27.29
CA HIS A 510 24.05 0.39 -28.59
C HIS A 510 23.86 -1.01 -29.19
N TYR A 511 23.94 -2.07 -28.36
CA TYR A 511 23.73 -3.45 -28.80
C TYR A 511 22.33 -3.67 -29.39
N CYS A 512 21.29 -3.18 -28.71
CA CYS A 512 19.90 -3.34 -29.15
C CYS A 512 19.61 -2.54 -30.44
N GLU A 513 20.23 -1.37 -30.59
CA GLU A 513 20.12 -0.56 -31.80
C GLU A 513 20.76 -1.26 -33.02
N VAL A 514 21.95 -1.84 -32.84
CA VAL A 514 22.60 -2.60 -33.91
C VAL A 514 21.77 -3.82 -34.31
N MET A 515 21.13 -4.52 -33.36
CA MET A 515 20.21 -5.63 -33.65
C MET A 515 19.03 -5.18 -34.52
N LEU A 516 18.42 -4.04 -34.24
CA LEU A 516 17.32 -3.49 -35.05
C LEU A 516 17.79 -3.06 -36.45
N LYS A 517 18.99 -2.49 -36.53
CA LYS A 517 19.62 -2.13 -37.81
C LYS A 517 19.90 -3.36 -38.66
N ASP A 518 20.40 -4.45 -38.06
CA ASP A 518 20.64 -5.72 -38.73
C ASP A 518 19.36 -6.26 -39.39
N VAL A 519 18.23 -6.21 -38.68
CA VAL A 519 16.93 -6.65 -39.24
C VAL A 519 16.50 -5.76 -40.41
N ALA A 520 16.66 -4.44 -40.30
CA ALA A 520 16.34 -3.53 -41.40
C ALA A 520 17.25 -3.74 -42.62
N ASP A 521 18.54 -3.94 -42.41
CA ASP A 521 19.51 -4.22 -43.47
C ASP A 521 19.28 -5.61 -44.09
N SER A 522 18.89 -6.60 -43.29
CA SER A 522 18.49 -7.93 -43.76
C SER A 522 17.29 -7.85 -44.70
N ARG A 523 16.28 -7.01 -44.41
CA ARG A 523 15.14 -6.79 -45.33
C ARG A 523 15.57 -6.22 -46.67
N ARG A 524 16.48 -5.23 -46.65
CA ARG A 524 17.03 -4.63 -47.88
C ARG A 524 17.81 -5.65 -48.70
N ILE A 525 18.63 -6.47 -48.05
CA ILE A 525 19.41 -7.52 -48.71
C ILE A 525 18.49 -8.58 -49.31
N ASN A 526 17.48 -9.04 -48.57
CA ASN A 526 16.47 -9.98 -49.08
C ASN A 526 15.72 -9.42 -50.29
N ALA A 527 15.33 -8.13 -50.27
CA ALA A 527 14.66 -7.50 -51.40
C ALA A 527 15.56 -7.48 -52.66
N ASN A 528 16.83 -7.14 -52.50
CA ASN A 528 17.79 -7.12 -53.62
C ASN A 528 18.05 -8.53 -54.19
N ILE A 529 18.18 -9.55 -53.32
CA ILE A 529 18.41 -10.93 -53.76
C ILE A 529 17.16 -11.48 -54.48
N ARG A 530 15.96 -11.19 -53.97
CA ARG A 530 14.69 -11.56 -54.62
C ARG A 530 14.50 -10.85 -55.95
N GLU A 531 14.88 -9.57 -56.05
CA GLU A 531 14.85 -8.84 -57.32
C GLU A 531 15.81 -9.48 -58.34
N GLU A 532 17.04 -9.81 -57.94
CA GLU A 532 18.00 -10.50 -58.82
C GLU A 532 17.47 -11.87 -59.27
N GLU A 533 16.87 -12.63 -58.36
CA GLU A 533 16.26 -13.93 -58.66
C GLU A 533 15.11 -13.83 -59.67
N SER A 534 14.24 -12.84 -59.52
CA SER A 534 13.12 -12.59 -60.45
C SER A 534 13.58 -12.22 -61.86
N ARG A 535 14.83 -11.75 -62.02
CA ARG A 535 15.42 -11.36 -63.30
C ARG A 535 16.08 -12.53 -64.03
N LEU A 536 16.27 -13.67 -63.36
CA LEU A 536 16.85 -14.86 -63.96
C LEU A 536 15.81 -15.62 -64.81
N PRO A 537 16.23 -16.33 -65.88
CA PRO A 537 15.37 -17.24 -66.63
C PRO A 537 14.73 -18.29 -65.70
N VAL A 538 13.50 -18.72 -66.01
CA VAL A 538 12.69 -19.65 -65.19
C VAL A 538 13.43 -20.95 -64.83
N GLU A 539 14.37 -21.38 -65.67
CA GLU A 539 15.20 -22.59 -65.46
C GLU A 539 16.31 -22.42 -64.40
N GLU A 540 16.74 -21.20 -64.10
CA GLU A 540 17.76 -20.86 -63.08
C GLU A 540 17.14 -20.28 -61.80
N GLN A 541 15.82 -20.16 -61.74
CA GLN A 541 15.11 -19.72 -60.54
C GLN A 541 15.15 -20.84 -59.50
N SER A 542 15.39 -20.45 -58.24
CA SER A 542 15.42 -21.39 -57.13
C SER A 542 14.04 -22.03 -56.98
N THR A 543 13.99 -23.35 -56.79
CA THR A 543 12.72 -24.08 -56.65
C THR A 543 11.97 -23.72 -55.36
N LEU A 544 12.64 -23.06 -54.40
CA LEU A 544 12.08 -22.69 -53.10
C LEU A 544 12.32 -21.20 -52.82
N PRO A 545 11.28 -20.43 -52.44
CA PRO A 545 11.44 -19.04 -52.02
C PRO A 545 12.10 -18.99 -50.65
N LEU A 546 13.42 -18.77 -50.62
CA LEU A 546 14.19 -18.65 -49.38
C LEU A 546 14.21 -17.20 -48.88
N SER A 547 13.98 -17.01 -47.59
CA SER A 547 14.12 -15.73 -46.91
C SER A 547 15.02 -15.93 -45.69
N SER A 548 16.15 -15.22 -45.62
CA SER A 548 17.07 -15.35 -44.49
C SER A 548 17.09 -14.08 -43.64
N MET A 549 17.17 -14.23 -42.32
CA MET A 549 17.48 -13.11 -41.43
C MET A 549 19.00 -13.05 -41.22
N ILE A 550 19.62 -11.98 -41.66
CA ILE A 550 21.08 -11.78 -41.58
C ILE A 550 21.36 -10.95 -40.32
N ILE A 551 22.11 -11.53 -39.38
CA ILE A 551 22.40 -10.94 -38.07
C ILE A 551 23.90 -10.86 -37.82
N SER A 552 24.34 -9.88 -37.03
CA SER A 552 25.72 -9.78 -36.57
C SER A 552 26.00 -10.73 -35.40
N SER A 553 27.16 -11.42 -35.41
CA SER A 553 27.49 -12.40 -34.37
C SER A 553 27.89 -11.78 -33.03
N GLU A 554 28.46 -10.58 -33.04
CA GLU A 554 29.01 -9.93 -31.83
C GLU A 554 27.95 -9.19 -31.02
N PHE A 555 26.95 -8.61 -31.68
CA PHE A 555 25.97 -7.75 -31.01
C PHE A 555 24.75 -8.51 -30.48
N TRP A 556 24.48 -9.71 -31.01
CA TRP A 556 23.39 -10.57 -30.57
C TRP A 556 23.77 -11.37 -29.31
N PRO A 557 22.79 -11.89 -28.54
CA PRO A 557 23.07 -12.85 -27.47
C PRO A 557 23.71 -14.12 -28.05
N GLN A 558 24.36 -14.91 -27.19
CA GLN A 558 24.83 -16.23 -27.61
C GLN A 558 23.62 -17.10 -27.97
N LEU A 559 23.55 -17.46 -29.25
CA LEU A 559 22.55 -18.38 -29.79
C LEU A 559 23.03 -19.82 -29.60
N LYS A 560 22.12 -20.73 -29.27
CA LYS A 560 22.44 -22.15 -29.13
C LYS A 560 23.04 -22.69 -30.45
N GLU A 561 23.95 -23.66 -30.37
CA GLU A 561 24.53 -24.29 -31.56
C GLU A 561 24.07 -25.74 -31.66
N GLU A 562 23.06 -25.99 -32.50
CA GLU A 562 22.68 -27.35 -32.86
C GLU A 562 23.20 -27.70 -34.26
N LYS A 563 23.97 -28.79 -34.33
CA LYS A 563 24.39 -29.37 -35.60
C LYS A 563 23.25 -30.26 -36.09
N MET A 564 22.73 -29.93 -37.27
CA MET A 564 21.73 -30.71 -37.98
C MET A 564 22.17 -30.87 -39.42
N GLU A 565 22.02 -32.09 -39.95
CA GLU A 565 22.15 -32.35 -41.38
C GLU A 565 20.86 -31.95 -42.09
N LEU A 566 20.96 -31.02 -43.04
CA LEU A 566 19.82 -30.50 -43.79
C LEU A 566 19.57 -31.32 -45.05
N PRO A 567 18.29 -31.50 -45.46
CA PRO A 567 17.94 -32.10 -46.74
C PRO A 567 18.62 -31.40 -47.93
N ALA A 568 19.05 -32.18 -48.92
CA ALA A 568 19.83 -31.68 -50.06
C ALA A 568 19.15 -30.55 -50.85
N VAL A 569 17.82 -30.51 -50.89
CA VAL A 569 17.05 -29.45 -51.56
C VAL A 569 17.25 -28.10 -50.86
N ILE A 570 17.24 -28.09 -49.52
CA ILE A 570 17.41 -26.89 -48.72
C ILE A 570 18.86 -26.45 -48.74
N SER A 571 19.81 -27.39 -48.66
CA SER A 571 21.25 -27.10 -48.72
C SER A 571 21.64 -26.40 -50.01
N LYS A 572 21.12 -26.85 -51.17
CA LYS A 572 21.34 -26.17 -52.46
C LYS A 572 20.78 -24.74 -52.46
N ALA A 573 19.55 -24.55 -51.99
CA ALA A 573 18.95 -23.21 -51.91
C ALA A 573 19.75 -22.27 -50.98
N MET A 574 20.31 -22.80 -49.87
CA MET A 574 21.19 -22.04 -48.98
C MET A 574 22.55 -21.70 -49.63
N GLU A 575 23.13 -22.61 -50.40
CA GLU A 575 24.36 -22.38 -51.16
C GLU A 575 24.16 -21.31 -52.23
N ASP A 576 23.07 -21.40 -53.01
CA ASP A 576 22.71 -20.42 -54.04
C ASP A 576 22.51 -19.03 -53.43
N TYR A 577 21.80 -18.95 -52.29
CA TYR A 577 21.63 -17.71 -51.54
C TYR A 577 22.97 -17.16 -51.04
N THR A 578 23.86 -18.03 -50.54
CA THR A 578 25.20 -17.63 -50.05
C THR A 578 26.04 -17.05 -51.18
N HIS A 579 26.01 -17.66 -52.37
CA HIS A 579 26.72 -17.15 -53.55
C HIS A 579 26.19 -15.78 -54.01
N ARG A 580 24.86 -15.60 -54.03
CA ARG A 580 24.25 -14.29 -54.34
C ARG A 580 24.61 -13.23 -53.28
N PHE A 581 24.66 -13.63 -52.01
CA PHE A 581 25.09 -12.74 -50.93
C PHE A 581 26.56 -12.31 -51.05
N GLU A 582 27.47 -13.23 -51.36
CA GLU A 582 28.90 -12.95 -51.58
C GLU A 582 29.12 -11.97 -52.74
N LYS A 583 28.31 -12.08 -53.81
CA LYS A 583 28.30 -11.14 -54.94
C LYS A 583 27.84 -9.74 -54.52
N LEU A 584 26.82 -9.64 -53.67
CA LEU A 584 26.30 -8.37 -53.16
C LEU A 584 27.24 -7.72 -52.12
N LYS A 585 27.86 -8.53 -51.26
CA LYS A 585 28.73 -8.12 -50.14
C LYS A 585 30.05 -8.87 -50.21
N ALA A 586 30.99 -8.29 -50.94
CA ALA A 586 32.33 -8.84 -51.10
C ALA A 586 33.03 -9.11 -49.75
N MET A 587 33.80 -10.21 -49.69
CA MET A 587 34.60 -10.63 -48.52
C MET A 587 33.78 -10.98 -47.26
N ARG A 588 32.51 -11.35 -47.42
CA ARG A 588 31.65 -11.85 -46.32
C ARG A 588 30.98 -13.14 -46.73
N THR A 589 30.99 -14.14 -45.85
CA THR A 589 30.32 -15.42 -46.06
C THR A 589 29.28 -15.66 -44.96
N LEU A 590 28.25 -16.43 -45.26
CA LEU A 590 27.16 -16.71 -44.32
C LEU A 590 27.44 -17.97 -43.51
N ARG A 591 27.12 -17.92 -42.21
CA ARG A 591 27.06 -19.09 -41.33
C ARG A 591 25.61 -19.34 -40.95
N TRP A 592 25.05 -20.42 -41.46
CA TRP A 592 23.65 -20.76 -41.24
C TRP A 592 23.42 -21.32 -39.84
N LYS A 593 22.29 -20.95 -39.22
CA LYS A 593 21.79 -21.48 -37.94
C LYS A 593 20.41 -22.12 -38.17
N PRO A 594 20.35 -23.38 -38.64
CA PRO A 594 19.12 -23.96 -39.15
C PRO A 594 18.04 -24.17 -38.08
N HIS A 595 18.42 -24.42 -36.82
CA HIS A 595 17.45 -24.69 -35.74
C HIS A 595 16.57 -23.47 -35.39
N LEU A 596 17.01 -22.24 -35.72
CA LEU A 596 16.25 -21.00 -35.47
C LEU A 596 15.31 -20.61 -36.62
N GLY A 597 15.29 -21.37 -37.70
CA GLY A 597 14.46 -21.06 -38.87
C GLY A 597 12.99 -21.41 -38.64
N SER A 598 12.14 -20.92 -39.54
CA SER A 598 10.75 -21.34 -39.70
C SER A 598 10.50 -21.73 -41.14
N VAL A 599 9.85 -22.85 -41.39
CA VAL A 599 9.51 -23.36 -42.72
C VAL A 599 8.00 -23.53 -42.81
N THR A 600 7.41 -23.02 -43.88
CA THR A 600 6.02 -23.28 -44.23
C THR A 600 5.96 -24.45 -45.22
N LEU A 601 5.23 -25.50 -44.87
CA LEU A 601 5.10 -26.72 -45.67
C LEU A 601 3.64 -26.96 -46.04
N ASP A 602 3.45 -27.51 -47.24
CA ASP A 602 2.21 -28.13 -47.66
C ASP A 602 2.43 -29.63 -47.73
N VAL A 603 1.68 -30.40 -46.93
CA VAL A 603 1.79 -31.86 -46.87
C VAL A 603 0.58 -32.47 -47.57
N GLU A 604 0.82 -33.09 -48.72
CA GLU A 604 -0.19 -33.80 -49.51
C GLU A 604 -0.17 -35.29 -49.13
N LEU A 605 -1.26 -35.75 -48.50
CA LEU A 605 -1.54 -37.16 -48.21
C LEU A 605 -2.61 -37.68 -49.18
N GLU A 606 -2.83 -39.00 -49.24
CA GLU A 606 -3.83 -39.60 -50.13
C GLU A 606 -5.26 -39.11 -49.85
N ASP A 607 -5.59 -38.82 -48.58
CA ASP A 607 -6.95 -38.42 -48.17
C ASP A 607 -7.14 -36.89 -47.98
N ARG A 608 -6.05 -36.14 -47.74
CA ARG A 608 -6.11 -34.72 -47.37
C ARG A 608 -4.83 -33.96 -47.71
N THR A 609 -4.97 -32.67 -47.96
CA THR A 609 -3.85 -31.73 -48.03
C THR A 609 -3.85 -30.86 -46.78
N ILE A 610 -2.74 -30.89 -46.03
CA ILE A 610 -2.51 -30.00 -44.90
C ILE A 610 -1.68 -28.83 -45.42
N SER A 611 -2.31 -27.69 -45.66
CA SER A 611 -1.66 -26.51 -46.23
C SER A 611 -1.25 -25.48 -45.18
N ASN A 612 -0.20 -24.71 -45.50
CA ASN A 612 0.36 -23.61 -44.69
C ASN A 612 0.78 -24.03 -43.27
N LEU A 613 1.37 -25.20 -43.11
CA LEU A 613 1.89 -25.64 -41.82
C LEU A 613 3.25 -24.97 -41.55
N THR A 614 3.28 -24.01 -40.62
CA THR A 614 4.53 -23.39 -40.16
C THR A 614 5.18 -24.28 -39.10
N VAL A 615 6.37 -24.80 -39.39
CA VAL A 615 7.14 -25.68 -38.50
C VAL A 615 8.62 -25.31 -38.48
N THR A 616 9.34 -25.75 -37.45
CA THR A 616 10.81 -25.62 -37.42
C THR A 616 11.48 -26.47 -38.53
N PRO A 617 12.66 -26.11 -39.03
CA PRO A 617 13.44 -26.89 -39.99
C PRO A 617 13.68 -28.36 -39.61
N ILE A 618 13.80 -28.69 -38.31
CA ILE A 618 13.92 -30.09 -37.86
C ILE A 618 12.65 -30.89 -38.22
N HIS A 619 11.48 -30.36 -37.85
CA HIS A 619 10.19 -30.95 -38.22
C HIS A 619 10.04 -31.12 -39.73
N ALA A 620 10.49 -30.14 -40.52
CA ALA A 620 10.49 -30.21 -41.99
C ALA A 620 11.40 -31.30 -42.53
N ALA A 621 12.63 -31.40 -42.01
CA ALA A 621 13.61 -32.41 -42.42
C ALA A 621 13.10 -33.83 -42.14
N ILE A 622 12.45 -34.04 -41.00
CA ILE A 622 11.82 -35.32 -40.65
C ILE A 622 10.86 -35.76 -41.75
N ILE A 623 9.88 -34.91 -42.12
CA ILE A 623 8.85 -35.27 -43.11
C ILE A 623 9.44 -35.46 -44.51
N LEU A 624 10.43 -34.67 -44.89
CA LEU A 624 11.13 -34.86 -46.18
C LEU A 624 11.81 -36.24 -46.25
N HIS A 625 12.38 -36.75 -45.16
CA HIS A 625 12.94 -38.11 -45.16
C HIS A 625 11.86 -39.21 -45.19
N PHE A 626 10.68 -38.94 -44.65
CA PHE A 626 9.53 -39.84 -44.77
C PHE A 626 8.97 -39.91 -46.20
N GLN A 627 9.20 -38.89 -47.03
CA GLN A 627 8.85 -38.90 -48.44
C GLN A 627 9.68 -39.95 -49.23
N ASP A 628 10.96 -40.11 -48.90
CA ASP A 628 11.84 -41.09 -49.55
C ASP A 628 11.58 -42.53 -49.06
N LYS A 629 11.29 -42.69 -47.77
CA LYS A 629 11.08 -43.99 -47.12
C LYS A 629 9.94 -43.90 -46.10
N GLY A 630 8.85 -44.64 -46.33
CA GLY A 630 7.64 -44.56 -45.51
C GLY A 630 7.74 -45.15 -44.09
N THR A 631 8.84 -45.82 -43.73
CA THR A 631 9.05 -46.38 -42.38
C THR A 631 10.48 -46.14 -41.88
N TRP A 632 10.62 -45.59 -40.68
CA TRP A 632 11.91 -45.26 -40.06
C TRP A 632 11.97 -45.71 -38.60
N THR A 633 13.15 -46.07 -38.12
CA THR A 633 13.40 -46.28 -36.67
C THR A 633 14.01 -45.03 -36.05
N LEU A 634 13.86 -44.85 -34.73
CA LEU A 634 14.47 -43.72 -34.00
C LEU A 634 15.98 -43.62 -34.19
N GLU A 635 16.68 -44.76 -34.20
CA GLU A 635 18.13 -44.80 -34.36
C GLU A 635 18.56 -44.39 -35.76
N GLU A 636 17.88 -44.90 -36.80
CA GLU A 636 18.14 -44.52 -38.19
C GLU A 636 17.90 -43.01 -38.39
N LEU A 637 16.80 -42.49 -37.86
CA LEU A 637 16.41 -41.10 -38.04
C LEU A 637 17.31 -40.13 -37.26
N SER A 638 17.77 -40.54 -36.08
CA SER A 638 18.80 -39.83 -35.30
C SER A 638 20.14 -39.76 -36.03
N ASN A 639 20.57 -40.87 -36.64
CA ASN A 639 21.81 -40.92 -37.42
C ASN A 639 21.74 -40.07 -38.69
N VAL A 640 20.60 -40.06 -39.39
CA VAL A 640 20.41 -39.29 -40.63
C VAL A 640 20.32 -37.79 -40.36
N LEU A 641 19.66 -37.37 -39.27
CA LEU A 641 19.55 -35.94 -38.94
C LEU A 641 20.80 -35.41 -38.20
N GLY A 642 21.62 -36.30 -37.63
CA GLY A 642 22.75 -35.92 -36.78
C GLY A 642 22.34 -35.37 -35.41
N VAL A 643 21.12 -35.66 -34.96
CA VAL A 643 20.49 -35.09 -33.74
C VAL A 643 20.24 -36.20 -32.69
N PRO A 644 20.38 -35.93 -31.38
CA PRO A 644 20.11 -36.92 -30.33
C PRO A 644 18.70 -37.51 -30.38
N GLN A 645 18.58 -38.80 -30.05
CA GLN A 645 17.31 -39.54 -30.11
C GLN A 645 16.18 -38.91 -29.27
N GLU A 646 16.52 -38.30 -28.13
CA GLU A 646 15.53 -37.63 -27.26
C GLU A 646 14.88 -36.41 -27.92
N MET A 647 15.66 -35.61 -28.65
CA MET A 647 15.16 -34.46 -29.39
C MET A 647 14.28 -34.91 -30.56
N VAL A 648 14.72 -35.94 -31.29
CA VAL A 648 13.95 -36.54 -32.40
C VAL A 648 12.61 -37.07 -31.90
N ARG A 649 12.58 -37.81 -30.79
CA ARG A 649 11.34 -38.33 -30.18
C ARG A 649 10.38 -37.21 -29.79
N ARG A 650 10.89 -36.12 -29.21
CA ARG A 650 10.08 -34.94 -28.87
C ARG A 650 9.48 -34.29 -30.12
N LYS A 651 10.28 -34.04 -31.14
CA LYS A 651 9.83 -33.41 -32.40
C LYS A 651 8.93 -34.32 -33.25
N LEU A 652 9.03 -35.64 -33.12
CA LEU A 652 8.07 -36.58 -33.72
C LEU A 652 6.68 -36.51 -33.08
N ALA A 653 6.56 -36.04 -31.83
CA ALA A 653 5.27 -35.96 -31.15
C ALA A 653 4.30 -35.00 -31.85
N LEU A 654 4.79 -33.91 -32.44
CA LEU A 654 3.96 -32.97 -33.23
C LEU A 654 3.30 -33.69 -34.41
N TRP A 655 4.08 -34.48 -35.16
CA TRP A 655 3.57 -35.23 -36.32
C TRP A 655 2.64 -36.38 -35.94
N GLN A 656 2.84 -36.97 -34.75
CA GLN A 656 1.89 -37.95 -34.19
C GLN A 656 0.56 -37.29 -33.80
N GLN A 657 0.61 -36.10 -33.18
CA GLN A 657 -0.59 -35.35 -32.78
C GLN A 657 -1.39 -34.87 -34.00
N GLN A 658 -0.72 -34.48 -35.08
CA GLN A 658 -1.35 -34.15 -36.37
C GLN A 658 -1.86 -35.39 -37.13
N GLY A 659 -1.51 -36.60 -36.67
CA GLY A 659 -1.95 -37.85 -37.27
C GLY A 659 -1.31 -38.13 -38.63
N VAL A 660 -0.10 -37.62 -38.86
CA VAL A 660 0.73 -37.90 -40.05
C VAL A 660 1.59 -39.15 -39.82
N LEU A 661 2.11 -39.33 -38.61
CA LEU A 661 2.95 -40.47 -38.22
C LEU A 661 2.28 -41.33 -37.15
N ARG A 662 2.45 -42.65 -37.23
CA ARG A 662 2.05 -43.62 -36.21
C ARG A 662 3.27 -44.32 -35.62
N GLU A 663 3.29 -44.51 -34.31
CA GLU A 663 4.28 -45.34 -33.63
C GLU A 663 3.83 -46.82 -33.65
N GLU A 664 4.64 -47.68 -34.27
CA GLU A 664 4.54 -49.14 -34.17
C GLU A 664 5.42 -49.66 -33.02
N ALA A 665 5.17 -50.90 -32.60
CA ALA A 665 5.93 -51.55 -31.55
C ALA A 665 7.43 -51.59 -31.90
N GLY A 666 8.28 -51.15 -30.97
CA GLY A 666 9.74 -51.17 -31.11
C GLY A 666 10.38 -49.84 -31.56
N GLY A 667 9.69 -48.70 -31.43
CA GLY A 667 10.26 -47.38 -31.77
C GLY A 667 10.38 -47.15 -33.29
N ARG A 668 9.48 -47.79 -34.05
CA ARG A 668 9.35 -47.62 -35.50
C ARG A 668 8.20 -46.68 -35.79
N TYR A 669 8.44 -45.72 -36.68
CA TYR A 669 7.44 -44.76 -37.13
C TYR A 669 7.07 -45.03 -38.57
N THR A 670 5.76 -45.06 -38.85
CA THR A 670 5.19 -45.30 -40.17
C THR A 670 4.30 -44.13 -40.58
N VAL A 671 4.35 -43.75 -41.85
CA VAL A 671 3.46 -42.71 -42.40
C VAL A 671 2.04 -43.26 -42.48
N GLN A 672 1.08 -42.48 -41.97
CA GLN A 672 -0.33 -42.81 -42.05
C GLN A 672 -1.00 -41.97 -43.15
N GLU A 673 -1.18 -42.57 -44.33
CA GLU A 673 -1.77 -41.92 -45.50
C GLU A 673 -3.29 -41.70 -45.37
N THR A 674 -3.98 -42.51 -44.55
CA THR A 674 -5.44 -42.41 -44.33
C THR A 674 -5.78 -42.24 -42.85
N SER A 675 -6.52 -41.19 -42.49
CA SER A 675 -7.04 -40.99 -41.13
C SER A 675 -8.22 -41.92 -40.83
N SER A 676 -8.15 -42.70 -39.75
CA SER A 676 -9.25 -43.55 -39.29
C SER A 676 -10.23 -42.85 -38.34
N CYS A 677 -10.26 -41.52 -38.29
CA CYS A 677 -11.18 -40.78 -37.41
C CYS A 677 -11.64 -39.48 -38.07
N ARG A 678 -12.91 -39.45 -38.50
CA ARG A 678 -13.60 -38.30 -39.11
C ARG A 678 -14.02 -37.21 -38.10
N GLU A 679 -13.54 -37.25 -36.86
CA GLU A 679 -13.93 -36.31 -35.80
C GLU A 679 -12.71 -35.62 -35.17
N ARG A 680 -12.10 -34.66 -35.88
CA ARG A 680 -11.25 -33.61 -35.27
C ARG A 680 -10.89 -32.46 -36.22
N SER A 681 -11.72 -32.20 -37.23
CA SER A 681 -11.47 -31.15 -38.24
C SER A 681 -11.67 -29.70 -37.73
N ASP A 682 -11.93 -29.48 -36.43
CA ASP A 682 -12.21 -28.12 -35.93
C ASP A 682 -11.47 -27.76 -34.63
N ARG A 683 -10.37 -28.47 -34.36
CA ARG A 683 -9.35 -27.98 -33.44
C ARG A 683 -8.17 -27.49 -34.25
N SER A 684 -8.36 -26.35 -34.91
CA SER A 684 -7.27 -25.37 -35.09
C SER A 684 -6.88 -24.85 -33.70
N VAL A 685 -6.35 -25.75 -32.87
CA VAL A 685 -5.50 -25.36 -31.77
C VAL A 685 -4.13 -25.46 -32.39
N MET A 686 -3.65 -24.35 -32.96
CA MET A 686 -2.22 -24.10 -33.02
C MET A 686 -1.74 -24.14 -31.56
N LEU A 687 -1.43 -25.35 -31.08
CA LEU A 687 -0.67 -25.51 -29.85
C LEU A 687 0.75 -25.14 -30.22
N ILE A 688 1.11 -23.93 -29.79
CA ILE A 688 2.39 -23.58 -29.18
C ILE A 688 3.15 -24.87 -28.86
N ASP A 689 4.28 -25.07 -29.55
CA ASP A 689 5.24 -26.11 -29.17
C ASP A 689 5.40 -25.96 -27.66
N SER A 690 5.06 -26.96 -26.85
CA SER A 690 5.15 -26.85 -25.38
C SER A 690 6.60 -26.59 -24.90
N ASP A 691 7.54 -26.56 -25.84
CA ASP A 691 8.93 -26.13 -25.75
C ASP A 691 9.13 -24.59 -25.85
N GLU A 692 8.22 -23.80 -26.45
CA GLU A 692 8.40 -22.34 -26.63
C GLU A 692 8.34 -21.54 -25.31
N GLU A 693 7.67 -22.05 -24.28
CA GLU A 693 7.66 -21.39 -22.96
C GLU A 693 8.94 -21.68 -22.14
N GLY A 694 9.74 -22.68 -22.53
CA GLY A 694 10.86 -23.18 -21.72
C GLY A 694 12.26 -23.05 -22.35
N ASP A 695 12.38 -23.13 -23.68
CA ASP A 695 13.68 -23.07 -24.37
C ASP A 695 13.80 -21.77 -25.15
N SER A 696 14.32 -20.71 -24.51
CA SER A 696 14.78 -19.52 -25.23
C SER A 696 15.80 -19.95 -26.29
N ASN A 697 15.71 -19.31 -27.47
CA ASN A 697 16.66 -19.47 -28.58
C ASN A 697 18.05 -18.91 -28.22
N THR A 698 18.11 -18.12 -27.14
CA THR A 698 19.33 -17.61 -26.53
C THR A 698 19.75 -18.49 -25.35
N ALA A 699 21.06 -18.62 -25.13
CA ALA A 699 21.58 -19.28 -23.93
C ALA A 699 21.04 -18.60 -22.68
N THR A 700 20.54 -19.37 -21.71
CA THR A 700 19.93 -18.81 -20.50
C THR A 700 20.93 -17.96 -19.72
N GLN A 701 20.46 -16.97 -18.96
CA GLN A 701 21.35 -16.21 -18.07
C GLN A 701 22.14 -17.12 -17.13
N SER A 702 21.57 -18.26 -16.74
CA SER A 702 22.23 -19.24 -15.88
C SER A 702 23.43 -19.90 -16.55
N GLU A 703 23.30 -20.30 -17.82
CA GLU A 703 24.37 -20.89 -18.63
C GLU A 703 25.45 -19.86 -18.92
N GLN A 704 25.07 -18.64 -19.34
CA GLN A 704 26.01 -17.55 -19.55
C GLN A 704 26.75 -17.18 -18.25
N ARG A 705 26.06 -17.20 -17.10
CA ARG A 705 26.67 -16.97 -15.79
C ARG A 705 27.63 -18.10 -15.44
N GLU A 706 27.28 -19.34 -15.73
CA GLU A 706 28.15 -20.49 -15.48
C GLU A 706 29.41 -20.44 -16.33
N GLU A 707 29.32 -20.12 -17.62
CA GLU A 707 30.48 -19.89 -18.49
C GLU A 707 31.36 -18.75 -17.98
N LYS A 708 30.76 -17.64 -17.55
CA LYS A 708 31.49 -16.51 -16.93
C LYS A 708 32.18 -16.92 -15.64
N LEU A 709 31.51 -17.68 -14.77
CA LEU A 709 32.09 -18.21 -13.54
C LEU A 709 33.23 -19.20 -13.82
N GLN A 710 33.15 -19.97 -14.91
CA GLN A 710 34.24 -20.82 -15.37
C GLN A 710 35.43 -19.99 -15.90
N LEU A 711 35.18 -18.89 -16.62
CA LEU A 711 36.22 -17.95 -17.03
C LEU A 711 36.91 -17.33 -15.82
N PHE A 712 36.14 -16.80 -14.86
CA PHE A 712 36.68 -16.28 -13.60
C PHE A 712 37.48 -17.33 -12.84
N TRP A 713 37.01 -18.58 -12.81
CA TRP A 713 37.75 -19.69 -12.21
C TRP A 713 39.11 -19.92 -12.89
N ALA A 714 39.19 -19.89 -14.22
CA ALA A 714 40.45 -20.04 -14.94
C ALA A 714 41.44 -18.91 -14.59
N TYR A 715 40.97 -17.66 -14.52
CA TYR A 715 41.78 -16.52 -14.09
C TYR A 715 42.23 -16.64 -12.62
N ILE A 716 41.33 -17.01 -11.71
CA ILE A 716 41.65 -17.20 -10.28
C ILE A 716 42.67 -18.33 -10.12
N GLN A 717 42.50 -19.44 -10.85
CA GLN A 717 43.44 -20.55 -10.83
C GLN A 717 44.82 -20.11 -11.35
N ALA A 718 44.89 -19.35 -12.44
CA ALA A 718 46.15 -18.79 -12.93
C ALA A 718 46.81 -17.82 -11.92
N MET A 719 46.03 -16.93 -11.30
CA MET A 719 46.53 -16.02 -10.27
C MET A 719 47.08 -16.76 -9.06
N LEU A 720 46.35 -17.75 -8.54
CA LEU A 720 46.77 -18.53 -7.38
C LEU A 720 47.91 -19.52 -7.68
N THR A 721 48.05 -19.95 -8.94
CA THR A 721 49.21 -20.75 -9.38
C THR A 721 50.48 -19.88 -9.39
N ASN A 722 50.37 -18.62 -9.84
CA ASN A 722 51.52 -17.71 -9.95
C ASN A 722 51.88 -17.00 -8.63
N LEU A 723 50.89 -16.70 -7.77
CA LEU A 723 51.06 -15.89 -6.56
C LEU A 723 50.91 -16.69 -5.26
N GLU A 724 50.67 -18.00 -5.34
CA GLU A 724 50.51 -19.00 -4.27
C GLU A 724 49.36 -18.78 -3.27
N SER A 725 49.10 -17.53 -2.84
CA SER A 725 48.01 -17.18 -1.93
C SER A 725 47.56 -15.73 -2.08
N MET A 726 46.24 -15.49 -2.05
CA MET A 726 45.68 -14.13 -2.13
C MET A 726 44.49 -13.93 -1.19
N THR A 727 44.27 -12.68 -0.76
CA THR A 727 43.08 -12.26 -0.02
C THR A 727 41.89 -12.06 -0.98
N LEU A 728 40.66 -12.08 -0.43
CA LEU A 728 39.43 -11.82 -1.19
C LEU A 728 39.51 -10.49 -1.96
N GLU A 729 39.92 -9.42 -1.28
CA GLU A 729 40.02 -8.07 -1.84
C GLU A 729 41.03 -7.98 -3.00
N ARG A 730 42.13 -8.72 -2.91
CA ARG A 730 43.15 -8.75 -3.95
C ARG A 730 42.73 -9.56 -5.17
N ILE A 731 41.97 -10.65 -4.96
CA ILE A 731 41.33 -11.40 -6.05
C ILE A 731 40.32 -10.49 -6.75
N HIS A 732 39.48 -9.80 -5.99
CA HIS A 732 38.46 -8.88 -6.53
C HIS A 732 39.08 -7.76 -7.36
N SER A 733 40.12 -7.08 -6.85
CA SER A 733 40.78 -5.98 -7.57
C SER A 733 41.51 -6.45 -8.83
N MET A 734 42.16 -7.62 -8.80
CA MET A 734 42.79 -8.19 -10.00
C MET A 734 41.77 -8.63 -11.04
N LEU A 735 40.66 -9.25 -10.63
CA LEU A 735 39.58 -9.58 -11.56
C LEU A 735 38.97 -8.31 -12.17
N ARG A 736 38.82 -7.24 -11.40
CA ARG A 736 38.36 -5.95 -11.92
C ARG A 736 39.36 -5.36 -12.92
N MET A 737 40.66 -5.38 -12.63
CA MET A 737 41.67 -4.84 -13.55
C MET A 737 41.85 -5.68 -14.84
N PHE A 738 41.83 -7.00 -14.74
CA PHE A 738 42.20 -7.88 -15.87
C PHE A 738 41.01 -8.47 -16.62
N VAL A 739 39.85 -8.57 -15.99
CA VAL A 739 38.64 -9.15 -16.61
C VAL A 739 37.60 -8.08 -16.95
N ALA A 740 37.44 -7.04 -16.13
CA ALA A 740 36.48 -5.95 -16.43
C ALA A 740 37.01 -4.92 -17.45
N ALA A 741 38.31 -4.92 -17.77
CA ALA A 741 38.87 -4.12 -18.86
C ALA A 741 38.60 -4.71 -20.26
N GLY A 742 38.07 -5.95 -20.33
CA GLY A 742 37.57 -6.52 -21.58
C GLY A 742 36.18 -6.00 -21.91
N SER A 743 35.99 -5.49 -23.12
CA SER A 743 34.69 -5.03 -23.64
C SER A 743 33.63 -6.13 -23.50
N GLY A 744 32.77 -6.03 -22.48
CA GLY A 744 31.57 -6.85 -22.33
C GLY A 744 31.42 -7.68 -21.05
N VAL A 745 32.31 -7.57 -20.05
CA VAL A 745 32.17 -8.35 -18.80
C VAL A 745 31.68 -7.49 -17.63
N THR A 746 30.49 -7.86 -17.16
CA THR A 746 29.76 -7.42 -15.97
C THR A 746 30.66 -7.37 -14.72
N GLU A 747 30.54 -6.34 -13.89
CA GLU A 747 31.24 -6.28 -12.60
C GLU A 747 30.75 -7.41 -11.67
N MET A 748 31.67 -8.20 -11.09
CA MET A 748 31.33 -9.17 -10.04
C MET A 748 31.37 -8.48 -8.68
N ASP A 749 30.27 -8.52 -7.92
CA ASP A 749 30.24 -7.97 -6.56
C ASP A 749 31.13 -8.79 -5.60
N VAL A 750 31.65 -8.14 -4.56
CA VAL A 750 32.54 -8.76 -3.56
C VAL A 750 31.82 -9.90 -2.84
N ASN A 751 30.53 -9.73 -2.55
CA ASN A 751 29.71 -10.74 -1.87
C ASN A 751 29.49 -11.98 -2.76
N ASP A 752 29.27 -11.76 -4.05
CA ASP A 752 29.10 -12.83 -5.03
C ASP A 752 30.40 -13.61 -5.26
N LEU A 753 31.53 -12.91 -5.37
CA LEU A 753 32.85 -13.53 -5.41
C LEU A 753 33.13 -14.34 -4.15
N GLN A 754 32.77 -13.82 -2.97
CA GLN A 754 32.94 -14.52 -1.70
C GLN A 754 32.10 -15.81 -1.68
N ALA A 755 30.84 -15.76 -2.07
CA ALA A 755 29.97 -16.94 -2.15
C ALA A 755 30.51 -17.97 -3.16
N PHE A 756 31.02 -17.52 -4.31
CA PHE A 756 31.63 -18.38 -5.32
C PHE A 756 32.90 -19.08 -4.79
N LEU A 757 33.82 -18.33 -4.19
CA LEU A 757 35.03 -18.89 -3.59
C LEU A 757 34.68 -19.85 -2.44
N GLN A 758 33.68 -19.56 -1.62
CA GLN A 758 33.19 -20.47 -0.59
C GLN A 758 32.64 -21.77 -1.19
N LYS A 759 31.90 -21.72 -2.31
CA LYS A 759 31.46 -22.93 -3.03
C LYS A 759 32.65 -23.76 -3.50
N LYS A 760 33.71 -23.12 -4.01
CA LYS A 760 34.95 -23.78 -4.44
C LYS A 760 35.77 -24.37 -3.27
N VAL A 761 35.74 -23.73 -2.10
CA VAL A 761 36.31 -24.28 -0.86
C VAL A 761 35.53 -25.51 -0.40
N ARG A 762 34.19 -25.46 -0.41
CA ARG A 762 33.35 -26.64 -0.11
C ARG A 762 33.63 -27.79 -1.08
N ALA A 763 33.84 -27.49 -2.36
CA ALA A 763 34.22 -28.47 -3.38
C ALA A 763 35.69 -28.94 -3.30
N HIS A 764 36.45 -28.52 -2.28
CA HIS A 764 37.86 -28.87 -2.06
C HIS A 764 38.81 -28.43 -3.20
N GLN A 765 38.38 -27.48 -4.03
CA GLN A 765 39.18 -26.88 -5.11
C GLN A 765 40.00 -25.68 -4.63
N LEU A 766 39.67 -25.12 -3.46
CA LEU A 766 40.41 -24.07 -2.77
C LEU A 766 40.53 -24.36 -1.28
N ILE A 767 41.61 -23.89 -0.67
CA ILE A 767 41.84 -23.95 0.77
C ILE A 767 41.85 -22.51 1.30
N VAL A 768 41.07 -22.25 2.34
CA VAL A 768 41.12 -20.99 3.09
C VAL A 768 41.89 -21.22 4.37
N SER A 769 42.96 -20.46 4.57
CA SER A 769 43.71 -20.44 5.82
C SER A 769 44.01 -18.98 6.16
N THR A 770 43.74 -18.56 7.40
CA THR A 770 44.06 -17.20 7.89
C THR A 770 43.59 -16.06 6.96
N GLY A 771 42.40 -16.18 6.37
CA GLY A 771 41.83 -15.15 5.48
C GLY A 771 42.42 -15.08 4.06
N VAL A 772 43.31 -16.00 3.68
CA VAL A 772 43.85 -16.12 2.31
C VAL A 772 43.39 -17.41 1.64
N TYR A 773 43.14 -17.33 0.33
CA TYR A 773 42.80 -18.45 -0.53
C TYR A 773 44.07 -19.03 -1.15
N ARG A 774 44.16 -20.37 -1.20
CA ARG A 774 45.24 -21.14 -1.82
C ARG A 774 44.67 -22.28 -2.66
N LEU A 775 45.39 -22.70 -3.69
CA LEU A 775 45.10 -23.96 -4.37
C LEU A 775 45.56 -25.14 -3.50
N PRO A 776 44.81 -26.25 -3.47
CA PRO A 776 45.28 -27.48 -2.84
C PRO A 776 46.56 -27.94 -3.52
N LYS A 777 47.57 -28.32 -2.73
CA LYS A 777 48.79 -28.91 -3.28
C LYS A 777 48.40 -30.20 -3.98
N THR A 778 48.54 -30.26 -5.30
CA THR A 778 48.54 -31.52 -6.03
C THR A 778 49.71 -32.33 -5.48
N THR A 779 49.41 -33.34 -4.68
CA THR A 779 50.36 -34.42 -4.39
C THR A 779 50.70 -35.08 -5.73
N GLN A 780 51.83 -34.67 -6.31
CA GLN A 780 52.58 -35.53 -7.21
C GLN A 780 53.17 -36.70 -6.42
#